data_AF-B9W7S1-F1
#
_entry.id   AF-B9W7S1-F1
#
_cell.length_a   1.000
_cell.length_b   1.000
_cell.length_c   1.000
_cell.angle_alpha   90.00
_cell.angle_beta   90.00
_cell.angle_gamma   90.00
#
_symmetry.space_group_name_H-M   'P 1'
#
loop_
_entity.id
_entity.type
_entity.pdbx_description
1 polymer ?
#
loop_
_entity_poly.entity_id
_entity_poly.type
_entity_poly.pdbx_seq_one_letter_code
_entity_poly.pdbx_strand_id
1 'polypeptide(L)'
;MLAWLRYRIKSYNTTSTTTASASSLLSSAMFRKWYKQGTKLNFTLLILCLLLTFSVFFNYFYLADNYGFDINTEDQEKIFNDRKVVIFPNNFEITDKNLVEYYLKTLEEPLHPQDTIYRNRFTYKVPDVTYKSQSINLFSGLSQNSQSSQCEELSSVYNIDVSGPQNKNCDLYKVLGKFLNDNSEYFQEVSPLFPNLKELLTKKQIEKHWYQLIGSSVWLEQYGVHLMTSRIFYSSTGDKVKPVVSLTYVQAFDHDWREIENVELIVPDGEGKYKPKTYPTFLPMSVYHNEKQQQGRFYGVEDPRITLVRNKLGYDEPIIVYNSHHRKITNAKSDNDGESNIHFKAYRSIFMAWLWQNQKGKTNVEEIVNGKVKNRVYVKSKELIKPNNKREDKEKNWAPFINYQQRMKQGFDSHIYFIYQFQDLKILKCSILDDEDCVWEYQFNDKNGAGRLRGGTELVNINRLLTTFDHPEVNRVKNLMPENREIWIGVARAALEKCGCGDKMYRPNIVVLIKDGDNEYRLSHVSPFVELGIPILPWWSDKGICDGKNLIIPNGISSWHLNKNEDNSIQDYLTLSISRADATVDLIHIKGLLKSLLFEDPNSKLLEVNDYGFNNKNIECAVKSSEVFCKKYGEEHKKNKEENKAKGKGSSN
;
A
#
# COMPACT_ATOMS: atom_id res chain seq x y z
N MET A 1 -7.66 -28.47 23.37
CA MET A 1 -9.12 -28.35 23.61
C MET A 1 -9.62 -29.08 24.87
N LEU A 2 -9.26 -30.35 25.10
CA LEU A 2 -9.69 -31.10 26.31
C LEU A 2 -9.01 -30.68 27.63
N ALA A 3 -7.87 -29.98 27.58
CA ALA A 3 -7.23 -29.40 28.77
C ALA A 3 -7.88 -28.07 29.22
N TRP A 4 -8.51 -27.34 28.31
CA TRP A 4 -9.18 -26.06 28.57
C TRP A 4 -10.54 -26.23 29.28
N LEU A 5 -11.26 -27.32 28.95
CA LEU A 5 -12.52 -27.68 29.61
C LEU A 5 -12.37 -28.15 31.07
N ARG A 6 -11.21 -28.71 31.46
CA ARG A 6 -11.00 -29.22 32.83
C ARG A 6 -10.76 -28.13 33.87
N TYR A 7 -10.38 -26.92 33.46
CA TYR A 7 -10.08 -25.83 34.40
C TYR A 7 -11.31 -25.00 34.78
N ARG A 8 -12.33 -24.87 33.90
CA ARG A 8 -13.54 -24.07 34.17
C ARG A 8 -14.62 -24.76 35.02
N ILE A 9 -14.56 -26.07 35.20
CA ILE A 9 -15.57 -26.80 36.00
C ILE A 9 -15.20 -26.83 37.50
N LYS A 10 -13.97 -26.44 37.88
CA LYS A 10 -13.49 -26.51 39.27
C LYS A 10 -13.70 -25.24 40.10
N SER A 11 -14.23 -24.16 39.52
CA SER A 11 -14.40 -22.87 40.22
C SER A 11 -15.86 -22.50 40.57
N TYR A 12 -16.81 -23.43 40.45
CA TYR A 12 -18.24 -23.17 40.75
C TYR A 12 -18.80 -23.94 41.95
N ASN A 13 -18.01 -24.79 42.62
CA ASN A 13 -18.46 -25.61 43.74
C ASN A 13 -17.55 -25.47 44.97
N THR A 14 -17.44 -24.26 45.54
CA THR A 14 -17.01 -24.09 46.93
C THR A 14 -17.42 -22.71 47.43
N THR A 15 -18.65 -22.56 47.89
CA THR A 15 -19.00 -21.57 48.91
C THR A 15 -20.33 -21.93 49.59
N SER A 16 -20.30 -21.88 50.92
CA SER A 16 -21.42 -21.85 51.88
C SER A 16 -22.19 -23.15 52.16
N THR A 17 -21.72 -23.87 53.19
CA THR A 17 -22.58 -24.59 54.13
C THR A 17 -22.44 -23.93 55.50
N THR A 18 -23.52 -23.34 56.02
CA THR A 18 -23.77 -23.22 57.47
C THR A 18 -25.25 -22.96 57.77
N THR A 19 -25.79 -23.82 58.64
CA THR A 19 -26.85 -23.60 59.65
C THR A 19 -28.33 -23.39 59.25
N ALA A 20 -29.04 -24.52 59.32
CA ALA A 20 -30.35 -24.82 59.93
C ALA A 20 -31.20 -23.67 60.55
N SER A 21 -32.52 -23.67 60.25
CA SER A 21 -33.58 -24.14 61.16
C SER A 21 -35.00 -23.78 60.67
N ALA A 22 -35.97 -24.62 61.10
CA ALA A 22 -37.43 -24.45 61.12
C ALA A 22 -38.19 -24.54 59.77
N SER A 23 -39.37 -25.16 59.66
CA SER A 23 -40.19 -26.05 60.49
C SER A 23 -41.45 -26.40 59.66
N SER A 24 -42.10 -27.53 59.96
CA SER A 24 -43.53 -27.83 59.72
C SER A 24 -44.03 -28.03 58.27
N LEU A 25 -44.99 -28.89 57.91
CA LEU A 25 -45.87 -29.84 58.60
C LEU A 25 -46.53 -30.72 57.50
N LEU A 26 -46.64 -32.04 57.74
CA LEU A 26 -47.73 -32.99 57.37
C LEU A 26 -48.49 -32.78 56.03
N SER A 27 -48.71 -33.77 55.14
CA SER A 27 -49.43 -35.02 55.43
C SER A 27 -49.62 -35.92 54.18
N SER A 28 -49.87 -37.20 54.46
CA SER A 28 -50.62 -38.21 53.69
C SER A 28 -50.06 -38.61 52.31
N ALA A 29 -49.42 -39.77 52.17
CA ALA A 29 -50.06 -41.09 52.23
C ALA A 29 -51.30 -41.21 51.32
N MET A 30 -51.18 -40.87 50.03
CA MET A 30 -52.18 -41.28 49.04
C MET A 30 -51.63 -41.45 47.61
N PHE A 31 -50.46 -42.09 47.45
CA PHE A 31 -49.92 -42.39 46.10
C PHE A 31 -49.30 -43.79 46.00
N ARG A 32 -49.97 -44.80 46.58
CA ARG A 32 -49.57 -46.22 46.46
C ARG A 32 -50.63 -47.14 45.85
N LYS A 33 -51.54 -46.57 45.06
CA LYS A 33 -52.49 -47.32 44.22
C LYS A 33 -52.70 -46.55 42.93
N TRP A 34 -51.78 -46.62 41.98
CA TRP A 34 -52.05 -46.39 40.54
C TRP A 34 -50.93 -46.97 39.65
N TYR A 35 -50.23 -47.99 40.15
CA TYR A 35 -49.19 -48.71 39.40
C TYR A 35 -49.77 -50.01 38.83
N LYS A 36 -50.77 -49.91 37.94
CA LYS A 36 -51.21 -51.04 37.11
C LYS A 36 -52.14 -50.65 35.95
N GLN A 37 -51.91 -49.53 35.26
CA GLN A 37 -52.54 -49.27 33.95
C GLN A 37 -51.86 -48.12 33.17
N GLY A 38 -50.53 -48.12 33.08
CA GLY A 38 -49.77 -47.06 32.39
C GLY A 38 -48.58 -47.52 31.56
N THR A 39 -48.40 -48.82 31.34
CA THR A 39 -47.18 -49.37 30.71
C THR A 39 -47.30 -49.69 29.23
N LYS A 40 -48.48 -49.57 28.60
CA LYS A 40 -48.64 -49.72 27.14
C LYS A 40 -48.74 -48.40 26.38
N LEU A 41 -49.21 -47.31 27.00
CA LEU A 41 -49.37 -46.02 26.31
C LEU A 41 -48.05 -45.23 26.19
N ASN A 42 -47.10 -45.44 27.11
CA ASN A 42 -45.79 -44.80 27.05
C ASN A 42 -44.85 -45.44 26.03
N PHE A 43 -45.03 -46.72 25.68
CA PHE A 43 -44.13 -47.39 24.73
C PHE A 43 -44.43 -46.98 23.28
N THR A 44 -45.71 -46.83 22.92
CA THR A 44 -46.12 -46.32 21.61
C THR A 44 -45.73 -44.86 21.42
N LEU A 45 -45.85 -44.03 22.45
CA LEU A 45 -45.42 -42.63 22.39
C LEU A 45 -43.90 -42.51 22.25
N LEU A 46 -43.13 -43.37 22.94
CA LEU A 46 -41.67 -43.43 22.82
C LEU A 46 -41.23 -43.87 21.42
N ILE A 47 -41.91 -44.87 20.83
CA ILE A 47 -41.66 -45.32 19.46
C ILE A 47 -41.99 -44.23 18.44
N LEU A 48 -43.11 -43.51 18.62
CA LEU A 48 -43.48 -42.38 17.75
C LEU A 48 -42.48 -41.23 17.85
N CYS A 49 -42.00 -40.90 19.05
CA CYS A 49 -40.94 -39.90 19.23
C CYS A 49 -39.62 -40.34 18.61
N LEU A 50 -39.25 -41.63 18.73
CA LEU A 50 -38.04 -42.18 18.10
C LEU A 50 -38.15 -42.20 16.57
N LEU A 51 -39.32 -42.48 16.00
CA LEU A 51 -39.54 -42.43 14.55
C LEU A 51 -39.54 -41.00 14.03
N LEU A 52 -40.05 -40.03 14.80
CA LEU A 52 -39.98 -38.60 14.48
C LEU A 52 -38.56 -38.07 14.55
N THR A 53 -37.78 -38.43 15.59
CA THR A 53 -36.37 -38.04 15.65
C THR A 53 -35.57 -38.70 14.53
N PHE A 54 -35.84 -39.97 14.20
CA PHE A 54 -35.19 -40.64 13.07
C PHE A 54 -35.57 -40.01 11.74
N SER A 55 -36.83 -39.60 11.53
CA SER A 55 -37.28 -38.89 10.32
C SER A 55 -36.66 -37.51 10.17
N VAL A 56 -36.52 -36.76 11.27
CA VAL A 56 -35.82 -35.45 11.27
C VAL A 56 -34.32 -35.64 11.03
N PHE A 57 -33.70 -36.65 11.64
CA PHE A 57 -32.30 -36.99 11.40
C PHE A 57 -32.07 -37.44 9.95
N PHE A 58 -32.96 -38.27 9.41
CA PHE A 58 -32.85 -38.76 8.04
C PHE A 58 -33.12 -37.67 7.01
N ASN A 59 -34.08 -36.76 7.25
CA ASN A 59 -34.26 -35.57 6.41
C ASN A 59 -33.08 -34.59 6.52
N TYR A 60 -32.49 -34.43 7.71
CA TYR A 60 -31.28 -33.62 7.89
C TYR A 60 -30.10 -34.21 7.11
N PHE A 61 -29.87 -35.53 7.17
CA PHE A 61 -28.84 -36.20 6.39
C PHE A 61 -29.15 -36.23 4.89
N TYR A 62 -30.40 -36.43 4.49
CA TYR A 62 -30.82 -36.41 3.09
C TYR A 62 -30.74 -35.02 2.46
N LEU A 63 -30.99 -33.96 3.24
CA LEU A 63 -30.74 -32.57 2.81
C LEU A 63 -29.25 -32.22 2.85
N ALA A 64 -28.48 -32.78 3.79
CA ALA A 64 -27.03 -32.63 3.82
C ALA A 64 -26.34 -33.35 2.64
N ASP A 65 -26.89 -34.48 2.16
CA ASP A 65 -26.41 -35.17 0.95
C ASP A 65 -26.80 -34.44 -0.34
N ASN A 66 -28.02 -33.86 -0.42
CA ASN A 66 -28.49 -33.20 -1.65
C ASN A 66 -28.08 -31.72 -1.78
N TYR A 67 -27.71 -31.05 -0.67
CA TYR A 67 -27.15 -29.68 -0.66
C TYR A 67 -25.70 -29.63 -0.16
N GLY A 68 -25.09 -30.79 0.07
CA GLY A 68 -23.68 -30.93 0.42
C GLY A 68 -22.81 -30.65 -0.79
N PHE A 69 -22.02 -29.59 -0.69
CA PHE A 69 -20.78 -29.49 -1.45
C PHE A 69 -19.97 -30.76 -1.18
N ASP A 70 -19.86 -31.61 -2.20
CA ASP A 70 -18.97 -32.78 -2.20
C ASP A 70 -17.53 -32.26 -2.24
N ILE A 71 -17.02 -31.88 -1.07
CA ILE A 71 -15.60 -31.65 -0.86
C ILE A 71 -15.02 -33.03 -0.64
N ASN A 72 -14.37 -33.53 -1.69
CA ASN A 72 -13.61 -34.77 -1.70
C ASN A 72 -12.84 -34.91 -0.38
N THR A 73 -12.89 -36.08 0.25
CA THR A 73 -12.17 -36.34 1.50
C THR A 73 -10.65 -36.40 1.32
N GLU A 74 -10.15 -36.39 0.08
CA GLU A 74 -8.75 -36.08 -0.26
C GLU A 74 -8.41 -34.58 -0.17
N ASP A 75 -9.41 -33.68 -0.21
CA ASP A 75 -9.23 -32.24 0.03
C ASP A 75 -9.23 -31.88 1.51
N GLN A 76 -9.69 -32.75 2.42
CA GLN A 76 -9.54 -32.52 3.87
C GLN A 76 -8.08 -32.64 4.35
N GLU A 77 -7.22 -33.38 3.63
CA GLU A 77 -5.76 -33.35 3.85
C GLU A 77 -5.08 -32.13 3.20
N LYS A 78 -5.80 -31.36 2.37
CA LYS A 78 -5.34 -30.07 1.81
C LYS A 78 -5.94 -28.83 2.49
N ILE A 79 -6.82 -29.00 3.47
CA ILE A 79 -7.38 -27.93 4.28
C ILE A 79 -6.57 -27.83 5.57
N PHE A 80 -5.83 -26.72 5.72
CA PHE A 80 -4.88 -26.35 6.79
C PHE A 80 -3.41 -26.78 6.59
N ASN A 81 -2.75 -26.04 5.71
CA ASN A 81 -1.35 -25.67 5.88
C ASN A 81 -1.22 -24.17 6.26
N ASP A 82 -2.22 -23.62 6.97
CA ASP A 82 -2.31 -22.20 7.32
C ASP A 82 -1.45 -21.88 8.56
N ARG A 83 -0.20 -22.35 8.54
CA ARG A 83 0.76 -22.14 9.63
C ARG A 83 0.97 -20.64 9.81
N LYS A 84 0.61 -20.12 10.98
CA LYS A 84 0.81 -18.71 11.27
C LYS A 84 2.29 -18.44 11.53
N VAL A 85 2.79 -17.32 11.01
CA VAL A 85 4.14 -16.82 11.30
C VAL A 85 4.04 -15.56 12.14
N VAL A 86 4.56 -15.59 13.38
CA VAL A 86 4.60 -14.44 14.29
C VAL A 86 6.03 -13.89 14.36
N ILE A 87 6.20 -12.63 13.95
CA ILE A 87 7.51 -11.97 13.86
C ILE A 87 7.60 -10.83 14.87
N PHE A 88 8.53 -10.96 15.81
CA PHE A 88 8.93 -9.89 16.73
C PHE A 88 10.08 -9.06 16.13
N PRO A 89 10.14 -7.74 16.41
CA PRO A 89 11.20 -6.90 15.89
C PRO A 89 12.57 -7.30 16.48
N ASN A 90 13.64 -7.13 15.72
CA ASN A 90 15.00 -7.56 16.09
C ASN A 90 15.53 -6.92 17.39
N ASN A 91 15.04 -5.73 17.73
CA ASN A 91 15.36 -4.96 18.93
C ASN A 91 14.34 -5.16 20.07
N PHE A 92 13.45 -6.16 19.97
CA PHE A 92 12.50 -6.46 21.04
C PHE A 92 13.22 -6.81 22.34
N GLU A 93 12.75 -6.21 23.44
CA GLU A 93 13.42 -6.23 24.76
C GLU A 93 13.43 -7.63 25.40
N ILE A 94 12.46 -8.46 25.05
CA ILE A 94 12.29 -9.80 25.63
C ILE A 94 13.18 -10.82 24.91
N THR A 95 13.77 -11.74 25.69
CA THR A 95 14.61 -12.81 25.16
C THR A 95 13.81 -13.84 24.36
N ASP A 96 14.47 -14.53 23.42
CA ASP A 96 13.81 -15.49 22.51
C ASP A 96 13.05 -16.61 23.25
N LYS A 97 13.54 -17.02 24.44
CA LYS A 97 12.89 -18.05 25.27
C LYS A 97 11.53 -17.64 25.84
N ASN A 98 11.30 -16.34 25.99
CA ASN A 98 10.10 -15.79 26.64
C ASN A 98 9.09 -15.21 25.64
N LEU A 99 9.37 -15.26 24.32
CA LEU A 99 8.46 -14.71 23.30
C LEU A 99 7.11 -15.42 23.28
N VAL A 100 7.11 -16.75 23.38
CA VAL A 100 5.90 -17.57 23.44
C VAL A 100 5.05 -17.19 24.64
N GLU A 101 5.69 -17.04 25.81
CA GLU A 101 5.00 -16.64 27.03
C GLU A 101 4.41 -15.23 26.91
N TYR A 102 5.17 -14.27 26.39
CA TYR A 102 4.69 -12.91 26.16
C TYR A 102 3.49 -12.89 25.21
N TYR A 103 3.57 -13.62 24.10
CA TYR A 103 2.49 -13.71 23.12
C TYR A 103 1.20 -14.28 23.73
N LEU A 104 1.32 -15.38 24.48
CA LEU A 104 0.17 -16.06 25.09
C LEU A 104 -0.41 -15.33 26.31
N LYS A 105 0.43 -14.73 27.16
CA LYS A 105 0.02 -14.17 28.46
C LYS A 105 -0.10 -12.65 28.48
N THR A 106 0.72 -11.95 27.69
CA THR A 106 0.73 -10.47 27.68
C THR A 106 -0.10 -9.93 26.52
N LEU A 107 0.02 -10.52 25.33
CA LEU A 107 -0.84 -10.16 24.20
C LEU A 107 -2.17 -10.92 24.20
N GLU A 108 -2.29 -11.98 25.01
CA GLU A 108 -3.48 -12.82 25.13
C GLU A 108 -3.91 -13.48 23.79
N GLU A 109 -2.95 -13.72 22.90
CA GLU A 109 -3.21 -14.25 21.56
C GLU A 109 -3.05 -15.78 21.50
N PRO A 110 -3.90 -16.50 20.74
CA PRO A 110 -3.80 -17.95 20.62
C PRO A 110 -2.65 -18.36 19.69
N LEU A 111 -1.94 -19.43 20.06
CA LEU A 111 -0.87 -20.02 19.25
C LEU A 111 -1.08 -21.53 19.08
N HIS A 112 -1.05 -22.01 17.85
CA HIS A 112 -1.09 -23.44 17.54
C HIS A 112 0.33 -24.05 17.60
N PRO A 113 0.51 -25.33 17.98
CA PRO A 113 1.85 -25.95 18.05
C PRO A 113 2.65 -25.97 16.74
N GLN A 114 1.99 -25.80 15.59
CA GLN A 114 2.64 -25.75 14.27
C GLN A 114 2.97 -24.32 13.82
N ASP A 115 2.55 -23.31 14.58
CA ASP A 115 2.83 -21.92 14.28
C ASP A 115 4.31 -21.62 14.54
N THR A 116 4.87 -20.74 13.73
CA THR A 116 6.26 -20.30 13.86
C THR A 116 6.30 -18.95 14.54
N ILE A 117 7.06 -18.82 15.62
CA ILE A 117 7.22 -17.57 16.37
C ILE A 117 8.71 -17.31 16.56
N TYR A 118 9.16 -16.13 16.14
CA TYR A 118 10.57 -15.77 16.27
C TYR A 118 10.77 -14.25 16.33
N ARG A 119 11.93 -13.87 16.86
CA ARG A 119 12.46 -12.51 16.71
C ARG A 119 13.30 -12.44 15.45
N ASN A 120 13.06 -11.42 14.62
CA ASN A 120 13.75 -11.28 13.35
C ASN A 120 15.29 -11.26 13.50
N ARG A 121 15.96 -12.00 12.63
CA ARG A 121 17.43 -12.02 12.46
C ARG A 121 17.86 -11.79 11.01
N PHE A 122 16.91 -11.72 10.08
CA PHE A 122 17.18 -11.52 8.67
C PHE A 122 17.48 -10.06 8.40
N THR A 123 18.53 -9.84 7.61
CA THR A 123 18.90 -8.54 7.05
C THR A 123 18.45 -8.44 5.60
N TYR A 124 18.58 -7.25 5.02
CA TYR A 124 18.29 -7.07 3.61
C TYR A 124 19.18 -7.98 2.75
N LYS A 125 18.57 -8.68 1.79
CA LYS A 125 19.28 -9.49 0.82
C LYS A 125 19.16 -8.85 -0.56
N VAL A 126 20.30 -8.70 -1.24
CA VAL A 126 20.33 -8.24 -2.62
C VAL A 126 19.59 -9.25 -3.50
N PRO A 127 18.65 -8.80 -4.35
CA PRO A 127 17.92 -9.68 -5.25
C PRO A 127 18.86 -10.44 -6.20
N ASP A 128 18.74 -11.77 -6.20
CA ASP A 128 19.46 -12.64 -7.13
C ASP A 128 18.67 -12.76 -8.44
N VAL A 129 18.95 -11.85 -9.37
CA VAL A 129 18.25 -11.73 -10.65
C VAL A 129 19.21 -11.45 -11.79
N THR A 130 18.79 -11.77 -13.02
CA THR A 130 19.54 -11.39 -14.21
C THR A 130 19.35 -9.90 -14.53
N TYR A 131 20.46 -9.21 -14.72
CA TYR A 131 20.50 -7.81 -15.12
C TYR A 131 20.87 -7.64 -16.59
N LYS A 132 20.39 -6.57 -17.21
CA LYS A 132 20.78 -6.12 -18.54
C LYS A 132 21.22 -4.67 -18.47
N SER A 133 22.34 -4.37 -19.10
CA SER A 133 22.85 -3.00 -19.14
C SER A 133 21.94 -2.08 -19.94
N GLN A 134 21.77 -0.87 -19.44
CA GLN A 134 20.96 0.21 -19.97
C GLN A 134 21.74 1.51 -19.82
N SER A 135 21.62 2.41 -20.79
CA SER A 135 22.14 3.77 -20.68
C SER A 135 20.99 4.74 -20.42
N ILE A 136 21.15 5.59 -19.42
CA ILE A 136 20.22 6.65 -19.08
C ILE A 136 20.86 8.00 -19.32
N ASN A 137 20.06 8.98 -19.72
CA ASN A 137 20.50 10.35 -19.91
C ASN A 137 19.89 11.22 -18.81
N LEU A 138 20.65 12.15 -18.23
CA LEU A 138 20.13 13.16 -17.31
C LEU A 138 20.55 14.55 -17.78
N PHE A 139 19.60 15.48 -17.75
CA PHE A 139 19.87 16.89 -17.98
C PHE A 139 20.11 17.60 -16.64
N SER A 140 21.28 18.21 -16.48
CA SER A 140 21.60 19.05 -15.31
C SER A 140 21.00 20.45 -15.44
N GLY A 141 20.72 21.13 -14.34
CA GLY A 141 20.38 22.56 -14.33
C GLY A 141 21.53 23.44 -14.84
N LEU A 142 21.22 24.64 -15.35
CA LEU A 142 22.20 25.65 -15.79
C LEU A 142 22.55 26.59 -14.65
N SER A 143 23.81 27.06 -14.52
CA SER A 143 24.16 28.17 -13.62
C SER A 143 23.40 29.47 -13.92
N GLN A 144 23.26 30.37 -12.94
CA GLN A 144 22.67 31.70 -13.17
C GLN A 144 23.48 32.53 -14.18
N ASN A 145 24.78 32.21 -14.35
CA ASN A 145 25.72 32.93 -15.19
C ASN A 145 25.94 32.30 -16.59
N SER A 146 25.30 31.17 -16.90
CA SER A 146 25.45 30.50 -18.20
C SER A 146 24.60 31.17 -19.28
N GLN A 147 25.25 31.73 -20.30
CA GLN A 147 24.59 32.33 -21.46
C GLN A 147 24.18 31.31 -22.54
N SER A 148 24.81 30.12 -22.58
CA SER A 148 24.41 29.03 -23.48
C SER A 148 23.37 28.13 -22.83
N SER A 149 22.36 27.75 -23.63
CA SER A 149 21.09 27.15 -23.20
C SER A 149 20.69 25.94 -24.06
N GLN A 150 21.66 25.28 -24.68
CA GLN A 150 21.42 24.09 -25.51
C GLN A 150 21.26 22.84 -24.63
N CYS A 151 20.38 21.93 -25.03
CA CYS A 151 20.08 20.74 -24.22
C CYS A 151 21.25 19.74 -24.23
N GLU A 152 22.03 19.74 -25.30
CA GLU A 152 23.18 18.88 -25.54
C GLU A 152 24.28 19.15 -24.49
N GLU A 153 24.52 20.40 -24.12
CA GLU A 153 25.50 20.81 -23.11
C GLU A 153 25.09 20.42 -21.68
N LEU A 154 23.79 20.22 -21.45
CA LEU A 154 23.22 19.83 -20.17
C LEU A 154 23.17 18.31 -19.97
N SER A 155 23.40 17.55 -21.04
CA SER A 155 23.14 16.12 -21.12
C SER A 155 24.33 15.31 -20.64
N SER A 156 24.11 14.42 -19.67
CA SER A 156 25.10 13.43 -19.21
C SER A 156 24.54 12.02 -19.30
N VAL A 157 25.32 11.08 -19.83
CA VAL A 157 24.92 9.68 -19.99
C VAL A 157 25.56 8.84 -18.88
N TYR A 158 24.74 8.01 -18.25
CA TYR A 158 25.15 7.09 -17.19
C TYR A 158 24.75 5.67 -17.56
N ASN A 159 25.58 4.70 -17.20
CA ASN A 159 25.29 3.29 -17.39
C ASN A 159 24.75 2.69 -16.09
N ILE A 160 23.70 1.89 -16.22
CA ILE A 160 23.07 1.16 -15.13
C ILE A 160 22.70 -0.25 -15.61
N ASP A 161 22.47 -1.15 -14.68
CA ASP A 161 22.03 -2.50 -14.96
C ASP A 161 20.60 -2.69 -14.42
N VAL A 162 19.68 -3.22 -15.22
CA VAL A 162 18.26 -3.36 -14.85
C VAL A 162 17.76 -4.78 -15.06
N SER A 163 17.00 -5.29 -14.09
CA SER A 163 16.32 -6.60 -14.20
C SER A 163 15.05 -6.54 -15.04
N GLY A 164 14.55 -7.70 -15.48
CA GLY A 164 13.18 -7.81 -15.97
C GLY A 164 12.14 -7.55 -14.87
N PRO A 165 10.89 -7.21 -15.23
CA PRO A 165 9.81 -7.00 -14.25
C PRO A 165 9.38 -8.33 -13.61
N GLN A 166 9.27 -8.32 -12.28
CA GLN A 166 8.75 -9.41 -11.47
C GLN A 166 7.35 -9.07 -10.96
N ASN A 167 6.33 -9.81 -11.39
CA ASN A 167 4.96 -9.56 -10.99
C ASN A 167 4.69 -10.01 -9.55
N LYS A 168 4.01 -9.16 -8.77
CA LYS A 168 3.61 -9.36 -7.37
C LYS A 168 2.10 -9.13 -7.18
N ASN A 169 1.30 -9.22 -8.26
CA ASN A 169 -0.14 -9.24 -8.10
C ASN A 169 -0.55 -10.47 -7.27
N CYS A 170 -1.56 -10.28 -6.43
CA CYS A 170 -2.15 -11.35 -5.64
C CYS A 170 -3.15 -12.17 -6.46
N ASP A 171 -3.48 -13.35 -5.98
CA ASP A 171 -4.63 -14.11 -6.49
C ASP A 171 -5.94 -13.44 -6.01
N LEU A 172 -6.58 -12.68 -6.91
CA LEU A 172 -7.82 -11.97 -6.60
C LEU A 172 -8.97 -12.91 -6.20
N TYR A 173 -9.00 -14.15 -6.67
CA TYR A 173 -10.03 -15.12 -6.26
C TYR A 173 -9.85 -15.51 -4.80
N LYS A 174 -8.61 -15.85 -4.42
CA LYS A 174 -8.26 -16.16 -3.03
C LYS A 174 -8.53 -14.97 -2.11
N VAL A 175 -8.04 -13.79 -2.48
CA VAL A 175 -8.11 -12.58 -1.64
C VAL A 175 -9.55 -12.10 -1.45
N LEU A 176 -10.33 -11.99 -2.52
CA LEU A 176 -11.72 -11.54 -2.43
C LEU A 176 -12.64 -12.61 -1.84
N GLY A 177 -12.36 -13.89 -2.08
CA GLY A 177 -13.05 -15.01 -1.43
C GLY A 177 -12.82 -14.99 0.08
N LYS A 178 -11.59 -14.78 0.54
CA LYS A 178 -11.27 -14.59 1.96
C LYS A 178 -12.00 -13.36 2.53
N PHE A 179 -11.98 -12.22 1.84
CA PHE A 179 -12.65 -11.01 2.32
C PHE A 179 -14.16 -11.20 2.50
N LEU A 180 -14.82 -11.93 1.59
CA LEU A 180 -16.22 -12.33 1.69
C LEU A 180 -16.46 -13.27 2.89
N ASN A 181 -15.62 -14.28 3.06
CA ASN A 181 -15.78 -15.31 4.10
C ASN A 181 -15.47 -14.80 5.51
N ASP A 182 -14.44 -13.95 5.65
CA ASP A 182 -14.08 -13.32 6.92
C ASP A 182 -15.24 -12.42 7.43
N ASN A 183 -16.05 -11.86 6.51
CA ASN A 183 -17.23 -11.05 6.79
C ASN A 183 -17.01 -9.98 7.88
N SER A 184 -15.83 -9.34 7.84
CA SER A 184 -15.42 -8.35 8.84
C SER A 184 -16.33 -7.12 8.86
N GLU A 185 -16.29 -6.33 9.93
CA GLU A 185 -17.05 -5.06 10.00
C GLU A 185 -16.74 -4.15 8.80
N TYR A 186 -15.48 -4.15 8.35
CA TYR A 186 -15.07 -3.38 7.17
C TYR A 186 -15.66 -3.95 5.88
N PHE A 187 -15.66 -5.27 5.69
CA PHE A 187 -16.34 -5.91 4.56
C PHE A 187 -17.81 -5.52 4.50
N GLN A 188 -18.53 -5.65 5.61
CA GLN A 188 -19.95 -5.33 5.72
C GLN A 188 -20.23 -3.86 5.37
N GLU A 189 -19.29 -2.97 5.68
CA GLU A 189 -19.39 -1.55 5.34
C GLU A 189 -19.30 -1.29 3.83
N VAL A 190 -18.29 -1.86 3.17
CA VAL A 190 -17.98 -1.52 1.78
C VAL A 190 -18.70 -2.41 0.77
N SER A 191 -19.16 -3.60 1.17
CA SER A 191 -19.84 -4.56 0.30
C SER A 191 -21.07 -4.03 -0.46
N PRO A 192 -21.86 -3.06 0.04
CA PRO A 192 -22.93 -2.45 -0.76
C PRO A 192 -22.45 -1.74 -2.04
N LEU A 193 -21.16 -1.39 -2.12
CA LEU A 193 -20.56 -0.80 -3.32
C LEU A 193 -20.23 -1.84 -4.41
N PHE A 194 -20.21 -3.13 -4.06
CA PHE A 194 -19.92 -4.26 -4.96
C PHE A 194 -20.82 -5.48 -4.65
N PRO A 195 -22.16 -5.33 -4.77
CA PRO A 195 -23.12 -6.31 -4.27
C PRO A 195 -23.04 -7.69 -4.94
N ASN A 196 -22.43 -7.78 -6.11
CA ASN A 196 -22.33 -8.98 -6.95
C ASN A 196 -21.05 -9.82 -6.70
N LEU A 197 -20.23 -9.52 -5.67
CA LEU A 197 -18.97 -10.22 -5.47
C LEU A 197 -19.12 -11.75 -5.37
N LYS A 198 -20.11 -12.24 -4.62
CA LYS A 198 -20.38 -13.69 -4.48
C LYS A 198 -20.69 -14.35 -5.82
N GLU A 199 -21.49 -13.68 -6.66
CA GLU A 199 -21.83 -14.15 -7.99
C GLU A 199 -20.60 -14.18 -8.90
N LEU A 200 -19.78 -13.12 -8.89
CA LEU A 200 -18.54 -13.03 -9.68
C LEU A 200 -17.53 -14.13 -9.31
N LEU A 201 -17.39 -14.43 -8.02
CA LEU A 201 -16.55 -15.54 -7.54
C LEU A 201 -17.07 -16.88 -8.07
N THR A 202 -18.37 -17.13 -7.93
CA THR A 202 -19.01 -18.40 -8.34
C THR A 202 -18.92 -18.61 -9.85
N LYS A 203 -19.15 -17.55 -10.64
CA LYS A 203 -19.12 -17.60 -12.11
C LYS A 203 -17.71 -17.52 -12.71
N LYS A 204 -16.67 -17.35 -11.89
CA LYS A 204 -15.28 -17.12 -12.34
C LYS A 204 -15.18 -15.93 -13.31
N GLN A 205 -15.63 -14.76 -12.84
CA GLN A 205 -15.67 -13.52 -13.62
C GLN A 205 -15.04 -12.32 -12.89
N ILE A 206 -14.18 -12.56 -11.90
CA ILE A 206 -13.60 -11.51 -11.05
C ILE A 206 -12.76 -10.54 -11.88
N GLU A 207 -11.93 -11.06 -12.79
CA GLU A 207 -11.02 -10.30 -13.65
C GLU A 207 -11.72 -9.32 -14.61
N LYS A 208 -13.04 -9.47 -14.82
CA LYS A 208 -13.82 -8.53 -15.63
C LYS A 208 -14.15 -7.23 -14.89
N HIS A 209 -14.12 -7.25 -13.55
CA HIS A 209 -14.61 -6.16 -12.71
C HIS A 209 -13.65 -5.72 -11.62
N TRP A 210 -12.68 -6.56 -11.26
CA TRP A 210 -11.69 -6.29 -10.23
C TRP A 210 -10.30 -6.21 -10.82
N TYR A 211 -9.55 -5.23 -10.32
CA TYR A 211 -8.23 -4.89 -10.81
C TYR A 211 -7.31 -4.57 -9.65
N GLN A 212 -6.03 -4.95 -9.77
CA GLN A 212 -4.98 -4.61 -8.82
C GLN A 212 -3.86 -3.85 -9.53
N LEU A 213 -3.46 -2.72 -8.96
CA LEU A 213 -2.40 -1.86 -9.50
C LEU A 213 -1.78 -1.00 -8.39
N ILE A 214 -0.74 -0.24 -8.73
CA ILE A 214 -0.04 0.70 -7.85
C ILE A 214 0.47 -0.02 -6.59
N GLY A 215 1.53 -0.82 -6.77
CA GLY A 215 2.29 -1.33 -5.63
C GLY A 215 3.29 -0.30 -5.14
N SER A 216 3.38 -0.08 -3.84
CA SER A 216 4.43 0.71 -3.18
C SER A 216 4.86 -0.08 -1.95
N SER A 217 6.17 -0.12 -1.64
CA SER A 217 6.69 -0.98 -0.57
C SER A 217 7.76 -0.28 0.25
N VAL A 218 7.95 -0.74 1.49
CA VAL A 218 9.06 -0.38 2.37
C VAL A 218 9.73 -1.63 2.92
N TRP A 219 11.05 -1.61 3.05
CA TRP A 219 11.80 -2.60 3.82
C TRP A 219 11.70 -2.29 5.32
N LEU A 220 11.01 -3.16 6.07
CA LEU A 220 10.93 -3.08 7.53
C LEU A 220 12.11 -3.82 8.15
N GLU A 221 13.24 -3.12 8.29
CA GLU A 221 14.51 -3.71 8.77
C GLU A 221 14.36 -4.44 10.12
N GLN A 222 13.58 -3.88 11.04
CA GLN A 222 13.32 -4.51 12.34
C GLN A 222 12.65 -5.87 12.21
N TYR A 223 11.85 -6.09 11.17
CA TYR A 223 11.05 -7.30 10.96
C TYR A 223 11.60 -8.23 9.89
N GLY A 224 12.53 -7.77 9.05
CA GLY A 224 13.14 -8.58 8.00
C GLY A 224 12.17 -8.86 6.84
N VAL A 225 11.22 -7.96 6.61
CA VAL A 225 10.16 -8.12 5.60
C VAL A 225 9.99 -6.86 4.76
N HIS A 226 9.60 -7.04 3.50
CA HIS A 226 9.06 -5.97 2.66
C HIS A 226 7.55 -5.89 2.88
N LEU A 227 7.06 -4.74 3.34
CA LEU A 227 5.62 -4.48 3.43
C LEU A 227 5.19 -3.72 2.17
N MET A 228 4.22 -4.25 1.43
CA MET A 228 3.75 -3.67 0.17
C MET A 228 2.27 -3.33 0.27
N THR A 229 1.92 -2.09 -0.04
CA THR A 229 0.54 -1.67 -0.27
C THR A 229 0.22 -1.70 -1.75
N SER A 230 -0.99 -2.10 -2.10
CA SER A 230 -1.53 -2.01 -3.45
C SER A 230 -2.99 -1.58 -3.46
N ARG A 231 -3.43 -1.04 -4.58
CA ARG A 231 -4.84 -0.68 -4.81
C ARG A 231 -5.56 -1.83 -5.50
N ILE A 232 -6.52 -2.42 -4.82
CA ILE A 232 -7.50 -3.34 -5.44
C ILE A 232 -8.82 -2.59 -5.55
N PHE A 233 -9.38 -2.47 -6.74
CA PHE A 233 -10.61 -1.71 -6.95
C PHE A 233 -11.63 -2.46 -7.79
N TYR A 234 -12.89 -2.12 -7.55
CA TYR A 234 -14.05 -2.65 -8.27
C TYR A 234 -14.56 -1.63 -9.30
N SER A 235 -14.91 -2.10 -10.49
CA SER A 235 -15.61 -1.36 -11.54
C SER A 235 -16.87 -2.10 -11.95
N SER A 236 -18.03 -1.50 -11.72
CA SER A 236 -19.32 -2.09 -12.12
C SER A 236 -19.46 -2.27 -13.64
N THR A 237 -18.78 -1.42 -14.41
CA THR A 237 -18.77 -1.48 -15.88
C THR A 237 -17.69 -2.38 -16.46
N GLY A 238 -16.74 -2.82 -15.64
CA GLY A 238 -15.51 -3.45 -16.09
C GLY A 238 -14.50 -2.49 -16.73
N ASP A 239 -14.81 -1.19 -16.85
CA ASP A 239 -13.86 -0.20 -17.35
C ASP A 239 -12.90 0.23 -16.22
N LYS A 240 -11.60 0.06 -16.44
CA LYS A 240 -10.52 0.45 -15.52
C LYS A 240 -10.51 1.95 -15.20
N VAL A 241 -11.09 2.81 -16.06
CA VAL A 241 -11.15 4.26 -15.80
C VAL A 241 -12.39 4.71 -15.03
N LYS A 242 -13.28 3.77 -14.66
CA LYS A 242 -14.53 4.04 -13.91
C LYS A 242 -14.61 3.22 -12.61
N PRO A 243 -13.65 3.37 -11.68
CA PRO A 243 -13.68 2.66 -10.40
C PRO A 243 -14.87 3.13 -9.55
N VAL A 244 -15.59 2.21 -8.91
CA VAL A 244 -16.63 2.53 -7.92
C VAL A 244 -15.98 2.75 -6.56
N VAL A 245 -15.16 1.78 -6.13
CA VAL A 245 -14.46 1.81 -4.84
C VAL A 245 -13.06 1.24 -4.95
N SER A 246 -12.12 1.87 -4.26
CA SER A 246 -10.72 1.48 -4.19
C SER A 246 -10.36 1.08 -2.76
N LEU A 247 -9.89 -0.15 -2.60
CA LEU A 247 -9.53 -0.75 -1.32
C LEU A 247 -8.00 -0.88 -1.26
N THR A 248 -7.45 -0.65 -0.07
CA THR A 248 -6.01 -0.77 0.20
C THR A 248 -5.72 -2.19 0.67
N TYR A 249 -4.96 -2.94 -0.12
CA TYR A 249 -4.52 -4.28 0.22
C TYR A 249 -3.03 -4.26 0.57
N VAL A 250 -2.67 -4.85 1.71
CA VAL A 250 -1.28 -4.89 2.17
C VAL A 250 -0.78 -6.32 2.23
N GLN A 251 0.33 -6.58 1.55
CA GLN A 251 1.04 -7.85 1.51
C GLN A 251 2.38 -7.73 2.23
N ALA A 252 2.86 -8.83 2.80
CA ALA A 252 4.16 -8.92 3.42
C ALA A 252 5.00 -9.96 2.66
N PHE A 253 6.22 -9.59 2.33
CA PHE A 253 7.18 -10.47 1.64
C PHE A 253 8.41 -10.63 2.51
N ASP A 254 9.03 -11.81 2.49
CA ASP A 254 10.32 -12.03 3.13
C ASP A 254 11.46 -11.26 2.43
N HIS A 255 12.68 -11.41 2.94
CA HIS A 255 13.88 -10.81 2.34
C HIS A 255 14.23 -11.34 0.94
N ASP A 256 13.57 -12.39 0.45
CA ASP A 256 13.71 -12.97 -0.90
C ASP A 256 12.54 -12.55 -1.82
N TRP A 257 11.70 -11.60 -1.39
CA TRP A 257 10.49 -11.18 -2.12
C TRP A 257 9.47 -12.31 -2.34
N ARG A 258 9.44 -13.34 -1.48
CA ARG A 258 8.39 -14.35 -1.44
C ARG A 258 7.30 -13.90 -0.48
N GLU A 259 6.04 -13.97 -0.92
CA GLU A 259 4.92 -13.57 -0.08
C GLU A 259 4.82 -14.51 1.13
N ILE A 260 4.70 -13.92 2.33
CA ILE A 260 4.44 -14.67 3.56
C ILE A 260 2.93 -14.62 3.79
N GLU A 261 2.29 -15.76 3.57
CA GLU A 261 0.87 -15.91 3.84
C GLU A 261 0.65 -16.13 5.36
N ASN A 262 -0.38 -15.51 5.92
CA ASN A 262 -0.74 -15.62 7.35
C ASN A 262 0.40 -15.21 8.32
N VAL A 263 0.90 -13.99 8.18
CA VAL A 263 1.95 -13.43 9.05
C VAL A 263 1.38 -12.38 10.01
N GLU A 264 1.80 -12.43 11.27
CA GLU A 264 1.58 -11.40 12.26
C GLU A 264 2.89 -10.71 12.63
N LEU A 265 2.93 -9.39 12.45
CA LEU A 265 4.01 -8.56 12.96
C LEU A 265 3.62 -8.03 14.33
N ILE A 266 4.52 -8.15 15.31
CA ILE A 266 4.32 -7.56 16.64
C ILE A 266 4.81 -6.11 16.61
N VAL A 267 3.89 -5.17 16.47
CA VAL A 267 4.18 -3.75 16.15
C VAL A 267 3.88 -2.83 17.33
N PRO A 268 4.58 -1.69 17.46
CA PRO A 268 4.23 -0.69 18.46
C PRO A 268 2.85 -0.12 18.18
N ASP A 269 2.08 0.19 19.22
CA ASP A 269 0.72 0.73 19.13
C ASP A 269 0.66 2.26 19.07
N GLY A 270 1.82 2.93 19.19
CA GLY A 270 1.97 4.39 19.26
C GLY A 270 2.06 4.94 20.68
N GLU A 271 1.78 4.13 21.71
CA GLU A 271 1.81 4.48 23.13
C GLU A 271 2.91 3.72 23.88
N GLY A 272 3.82 3.07 23.15
CA GLY A 272 4.93 2.30 23.70
C GLY A 272 4.58 0.86 24.09
N LYS A 273 3.36 0.37 23.79
CA LYS A 273 3.00 -1.04 23.91
C LYS A 273 3.05 -1.70 22.54
N TYR A 274 2.91 -3.02 22.53
CA TYR A 274 2.92 -3.83 21.30
C TYR A 274 1.58 -4.51 21.07
N LYS A 275 1.27 -4.73 19.80
CA LYS A 275 0.08 -5.48 19.36
C LYS A 275 0.36 -6.29 18.09
N PRO A 276 -0.36 -7.38 17.85
CA PRO A 276 -0.26 -8.12 16.60
C PRO A 276 -0.90 -7.33 15.45
N LYS A 277 -0.28 -7.41 14.27
CA LYS A 277 -0.85 -6.90 13.02
C LYS A 277 -0.68 -7.93 11.91
N THR A 278 -1.81 -8.45 11.42
CA THR A 278 -1.86 -9.54 10.45
C THR A 278 -1.77 -9.06 9.00
N TYR A 279 -1.03 -9.79 8.17
CA TYR A 279 -0.91 -9.64 6.73
C TYR A 279 -0.95 -11.02 6.03
N PRO A 280 -1.36 -11.09 4.75
CA PRO A 280 -1.88 -9.97 3.97
C PRO A 280 -3.34 -9.63 4.33
N THR A 281 -3.76 -8.37 4.18
CA THR A 281 -5.12 -7.94 4.57
C THR A 281 -5.61 -6.69 3.85
N PHE A 282 -6.93 -6.53 3.75
CA PHE A 282 -7.57 -5.26 3.41
C PHE A 282 -7.56 -4.34 4.62
N LEU A 283 -6.94 -3.17 4.50
CA LEU A 283 -6.91 -2.20 5.59
C LEU A 283 -8.28 -1.51 5.75
N PRO A 284 -8.82 -1.41 6.98
CA PRO A 284 -10.02 -0.64 7.26
C PRO A 284 -9.73 0.86 7.22
N MET A 285 -9.67 1.42 6.02
CA MET A 285 -9.33 2.84 5.81
C MET A 285 -10.53 3.74 6.11
N SER A 286 -10.33 4.83 6.84
CA SER A 286 -11.38 5.83 7.14
C SER A 286 -11.64 6.73 5.93
N VAL A 287 -12.38 6.20 4.95
CA VAL A 287 -12.73 6.88 3.69
C VAL A 287 -14.24 7.15 3.58
N TYR A 288 -14.59 8.29 3.01
CA TYR A 288 -15.98 8.63 2.68
C TYR A 288 -16.48 7.82 1.49
N HIS A 289 -17.73 7.34 1.57
CA HIS A 289 -18.42 6.68 0.47
C HIS A 289 -19.94 6.86 0.58
N ASN A 290 -20.65 6.66 -0.53
CA ASN A 290 -22.11 6.66 -0.56
C ASN A 290 -22.62 5.71 -1.65
N GLU A 291 -23.26 4.62 -1.22
CA GLU A 291 -23.81 3.59 -2.10
C GLU A 291 -24.84 4.15 -3.10
N LYS A 292 -25.57 5.21 -2.73
CA LYS A 292 -26.64 5.81 -3.53
C LYS A 292 -26.13 6.83 -4.55
N GLN A 293 -24.85 7.21 -4.50
CA GLN A 293 -24.31 8.28 -5.34
C GLN A 293 -22.95 7.96 -5.94
N GLN A 294 -22.90 7.01 -6.87
CA GLN A 294 -21.65 6.53 -7.47
C GLN A 294 -21.27 7.26 -8.78
N GLN A 295 -22.22 7.94 -9.43
CA GLN A 295 -21.97 8.57 -10.72
C GLN A 295 -20.97 9.73 -10.60
N GLY A 296 -19.88 9.66 -11.37
CA GLY A 296 -18.83 10.68 -11.37
C GLY A 296 -17.98 10.73 -10.09
N ARG A 297 -18.11 9.74 -9.21
CA ARG A 297 -17.39 9.67 -7.94
C ARG A 297 -16.62 8.37 -7.81
N PHE A 298 -15.36 8.50 -7.43
CA PHE A 298 -14.47 7.38 -7.21
C PHE A 298 -14.14 7.35 -5.73
N TYR A 299 -14.65 6.34 -5.04
CA TYR A 299 -14.52 6.22 -3.59
C TYR A 299 -13.28 5.44 -3.18
N GLY A 300 -12.86 5.68 -1.93
CA GLY A 300 -11.76 4.97 -1.30
C GLY A 300 -10.38 5.54 -1.59
N VAL A 301 -9.38 4.71 -1.29
CA VAL A 301 -7.97 5.10 -1.33
C VAL A 301 -7.45 5.03 -2.76
N GLU A 302 -7.01 6.16 -3.30
CA GLU A 302 -6.39 6.22 -4.62
C GLU A 302 -4.90 6.55 -4.52
N ASP A 303 -4.15 5.96 -5.44
CA ASP A 303 -2.71 6.15 -5.61
C ASP A 303 -1.91 6.01 -4.28
N PRO A 304 -2.12 4.93 -3.49
CA PRO A 304 -1.48 4.78 -2.19
C PRO A 304 0.05 4.65 -2.31
N ARG A 305 0.78 5.42 -1.49
CA ARG A 305 2.23 5.31 -1.35
C ARG A 305 2.61 5.09 0.10
N ILE A 306 3.40 4.06 0.37
CA ILE A 306 3.89 3.74 1.70
C ILE A 306 5.30 4.31 1.89
N THR A 307 5.57 4.94 3.04
CA THR A 307 6.89 5.43 3.42
C THR A 307 7.11 5.23 4.92
N LEU A 308 8.37 5.20 5.37
CA LEU A 308 8.72 5.08 6.78
C LEU A 308 8.95 6.44 7.42
N VAL A 309 8.33 6.67 8.57
CA VAL A 309 8.57 7.82 9.44
C VAL A 309 9.08 7.34 10.80
N ARG A 310 10.00 8.07 11.40
CA ARG A 310 10.48 7.81 12.77
C ARG A 310 9.64 8.60 13.75
N ASN A 311 9.01 7.91 14.70
CA ASN A 311 8.22 8.59 15.74
C ASN A 311 9.10 9.03 16.93
N LYS A 312 8.50 9.79 17.87
CA LYS A 312 9.18 10.31 19.07
C LYS A 312 9.75 9.23 20.01
N LEU A 313 9.25 7.99 19.91
CA LEU A 313 9.74 6.85 20.67
C LEU A 313 10.89 6.11 19.96
N GLY A 314 11.30 6.58 18.77
CA GLY A 314 12.41 6.03 17.99
C GLY A 314 12.05 4.87 17.06
N TYR A 315 10.77 4.50 16.97
CA TYR A 315 10.32 3.44 16.06
C TYR A 315 10.11 3.98 14.65
N ASP A 316 10.52 3.20 13.65
CA ASP A 316 10.17 3.45 12.25
C ASP A 316 8.78 2.84 11.98
N GLU A 317 7.81 3.69 11.69
CA GLU A 317 6.42 3.33 11.43
C GLU A 317 6.07 3.54 9.95
N PRO A 318 5.41 2.59 9.28
CA PRO A 318 4.89 2.77 7.94
C PRO A 318 3.65 3.67 7.93
N ILE A 319 3.70 4.72 7.13
CA ILE A 319 2.55 5.55 6.80
C ILE A 319 2.18 5.38 5.33
N ILE A 320 0.88 5.41 5.02
CA ILE A 320 0.38 5.50 3.64
C ILE A 320 -0.11 6.91 3.39
N VAL A 321 0.46 7.57 2.38
CA VAL A 321 -0.12 8.79 1.81
C VAL A 321 -0.96 8.42 0.60
N TYR A 322 -2.14 9.01 0.48
CA TYR A 322 -3.07 8.73 -0.60
C TYR A 322 -3.95 9.93 -0.90
N ASN A 323 -4.60 9.93 -2.06
CA ASN A 323 -5.68 10.88 -2.32
C ASN A 323 -7.04 10.18 -2.16
N SER A 324 -8.04 10.90 -1.66
CA SER A 324 -9.41 10.37 -1.52
C SER A 324 -10.45 11.45 -1.77
N HIS A 325 -11.57 11.04 -2.36
CA HIS A 325 -12.78 11.85 -2.42
C HIS A 325 -13.42 11.94 -1.02
N HIS A 326 -13.89 13.13 -0.64
CA HIS A 326 -14.65 13.38 0.58
C HIS A 326 -15.61 14.57 0.39
N ARG A 327 -16.31 14.97 1.45
CA ARG A 327 -17.22 16.11 1.42
C ARG A 327 -17.12 16.93 2.70
N LYS A 328 -17.40 18.23 2.60
CA LYS A 328 -17.56 19.12 3.75
C LYS A 328 -18.90 19.88 3.70
N ILE A 329 -19.45 20.22 4.86
CA ILE A 329 -20.62 21.07 5.03
C ILE A 329 -20.23 22.49 4.68
N THR A 330 -20.94 23.09 3.72
CA THR A 330 -20.69 24.48 3.31
C THR A 330 -21.71 25.46 3.86
N ASN A 331 -22.96 25.02 4.06
CA ASN A 331 -24.04 25.82 4.63
C ASN A 331 -25.04 24.89 5.35
N ALA A 332 -25.57 25.34 6.49
CA ALA A 332 -26.76 24.78 7.12
C ALA A 332 -27.82 25.88 7.13
N LYS A 333 -28.88 25.72 6.33
CA LYS A 333 -30.03 26.63 6.40
C LYS A 333 -31.07 25.98 7.29
N SER A 334 -31.46 26.66 8.36
CA SER A 334 -32.65 26.28 9.13
C SER A 334 -33.86 26.82 8.39
N ASP A 335 -34.74 25.96 7.92
CA ASP A 335 -36.05 26.39 7.45
C ASP A 335 -36.97 26.61 8.68
N ASN A 336 -38.00 27.44 8.51
CA ASN A 336 -38.92 27.85 9.59
C ASN A 336 -39.71 26.68 10.22
N ASP A 337 -39.64 25.48 9.63
CA ASP A 337 -40.31 24.26 10.10
C ASP A 337 -39.41 23.34 10.95
N GLY A 338 -38.21 23.80 11.33
CA GLY A 338 -37.30 23.07 12.22
C GLY A 338 -36.44 21.99 11.53
N GLU A 339 -36.60 21.78 10.22
CA GLU A 339 -35.67 20.99 9.40
C GLU A 339 -34.52 21.85 8.88
N SER A 340 -33.28 21.41 9.14
CA SER A 340 -32.08 22.06 8.62
C SER A 340 -31.60 21.39 7.34
N ASN A 341 -31.66 22.10 6.22
CA ASN A 341 -31.11 21.65 4.95
C ASN A 341 -29.57 21.85 4.95
N ILE A 342 -28.84 20.73 5.05
CA ILE A 342 -27.37 20.70 5.08
C ILE A 342 -26.83 20.56 3.64
N HIS A 343 -26.13 21.57 3.17
CA HIS A 343 -25.45 21.53 1.87
C HIS A 343 -24.02 21.02 2.00
N PHE A 344 -23.69 20.01 1.21
CA PHE A 344 -22.35 19.45 1.11
C PHE A 344 -21.67 19.85 -0.18
N LYS A 345 -20.38 20.18 -0.10
CA LYS A 345 -19.48 20.29 -1.26
C LYS A 345 -18.49 19.13 -1.25
N ALA A 346 -18.30 18.51 -2.42
CA ALA A 346 -17.34 17.44 -2.62
C ALA A 346 -15.94 18.00 -2.87
N TYR A 347 -14.92 17.27 -2.42
CA TYR A 347 -13.52 17.63 -2.57
C TYR A 347 -12.67 16.38 -2.76
N ARG A 348 -11.42 16.59 -3.17
CA ARG A 348 -10.37 15.58 -3.13
C ARG A 348 -9.17 16.17 -2.39
N SER A 349 -8.69 15.46 -1.36
CA SER A 349 -7.55 15.90 -0.54
C SER A 349 -6.46 14.83 -0.48
N ILE A 350 -5.28 15.25 -0.03
CA ILE A 350 -4.21 14.35 0.41
C ILE A 350 -4.55 13.88 1.83
N PHE A 351 -4.37 12.59 2.08
CA PHE A 351 -4.51 11.99 3.39
C PHE A 351 -3.25 11.21 3.74
N MET A 352 -2.95 11.14 5.03
CA MET A 352 -1.86 10.33 5.59
C MET A 352 -2.45 9.37 6.63
N ALA A 353 -2.12 8.09 6.55
CA ALA A 353 -2.60 7.06 7.46
C ALA A 353 -1.46 6.27 8.10
N TRP A 354 -1.53 6.03 9.41
CA TRP A 354 -0.55 5.29 10.20
C TRP A 354 -0.97 3.84 10.34
N LEU A 355 -0.26 2.92 9.67
CA LEU A 355 -0.70 1.52 9.55
C LEU A 355 -0.83 0.79 10.87
N TRP A 356 -0.06 1.21 11.86
CA TRP A 356 -0.03 0.59 13.18
C TRP A 356 -0.82 1.39 14.22
N GLN A 357 -1.39 2.54 13.87
CA GLN A 357 -2.29 3.30 14.76
C GLN A 357 -3.74 3.15 14.32
N ASN A 358 -4.63 3.16 15.31
CA ASN A 358 -6.06 3.01 15.09
C ASN A 358 -6.81 4.26 15.54
N GLN A 359 -7.96 4.52 14.93
CA GLN A 359 -8.93 5.51 15.37
C GLN A 359 -10.33 4.88 15.45
N LYS A 360 -11.23 5.47 16.24
CA LYS A 360 -12.65 5.12 16.25
C LYS A 360 -13.44 6.10 15.39
N GLY A 361 -14.32 5.58 14.54
CA GLY A 361 -15.14 6.39 13.66
C GLY A 361 -14.34 7.10 12.55
N LYS A 362 -15.05 7.95 11.80
CA LYS A 362 -14.56 8.60 10.58
C LYS A 362 -14.65 10.12 10.63
N THR A 363 -14.44 10.72 11.79
CA THR A 363 -14.57 12.18 12.01
C THR A 363 -13.65 13.01 11.10
N ASN A 364 -12.55 12.42 10.63
CA ASN A 364 -11.62 13.03 9.68
C ASN A 364 -12.19 13.19 8.25
N VAL A 365 -13.20 12.40 7.86
CA VAL A 365 -13.82 12.42 6.52
C VAL A 365 -15.34 12.65 6.53
N GLU A 366 -15.99 12.57 7.70
CA GLU A 366 -17.42 12.80 7.88
C GLU A 366 -17.68 13.79 9.04
N GLU A 367 -18.39 14.88 8.74
CA GLU A 367 -18.76 15.89 9.74
C GLU A 367 -20.09 15.61 10.45
N ILE A 368 -20.89 14.67 9.93
CA ILE A 368 -22.11 14.19 10.60
C ILE A 368 -21.82 12.81 11.17
N VAL A 369 -21.92 12.70 12.50
CA VAL A 369 -21.69 11.44 13.21
C VAL A 369 -22.79 10.45 12.88
N ASN A 370 -22.46 9.40 12.13
CA ASN A 370 -23.35 8.28 11.92
C ASN A 370 -23.16 7.25 13.05
N GLY A 371 -24.24 6.98 13.80
CA GLY A 371 -24.23 6.08 14.95
C GLY A 371 -23.71 4.66 14.64
N LYS A 372 -23.90 4.18 13.40
CA LYS A 372 -23.42 2.84 12.97
C LYS A 372 -21.90 2.73 12.84
N VAL A 373 -21.21 3.84 12.52
CA VAL A 373 -19.76 3.86 12.27
C VAL A 373 -18.97 4.44 13.43
N LYS A 374 -19.62 5.11 14.39
CA LYS A 374 -18.99 5.81 15.52
C LYS A 374 -18.01 4.95 16.31
N ASN A 375 -18.35 3.69 16.56
CA ASN A 375 -17.55 2.78 17.39
C ASN A 375 -16.64 1.83 16.59
N ARG A 376 -16.72 1.85 15.26
CA ARG A 376 -15.87 1.00 14.40
C ARG A 376 -14.43 1.47 14.44
N VAL A 377 -13.51 0.52 14.34
CA VAL A 377 -12.07 0.78 14.37
C VAL A 377 -11.54 0.87 12.94
N TYR A 378 -10.82 1.96 12.65
CA TYR A 378 -10.16 2.19 11.38
C TYR A 378 -8.67 2.43 11.60
N VAL A 379 -7.89 2.32 10.52
CA VAL A 379 -6.54 2.86 10.49
C VAL A 379 -6.61 4.36 10.74
N LYS A 380 -5.80 4.87 11.68
CA LYS A 380 -5.74 6.30 11.98
C LYS A 380 -5.28 7.05 10.73
N SER A 381 -6.03 8.07 10.33
CA SER A 381 -5.66 8.93 9.21
C SER A 381 -6.02 10.39 9.44
N LYS A 382 -5.26 11.27 8.77
CA LYS A 382 -5.36 12.73 8.85
C LYS A 382 -5.51 13.31 7.45
N GLU A 383 -6.40 14.29 7.29
CA GLU A 383 -6.46 15.13 6.09
C GLU A 383 -5.27 16.12 6.12
N LEU A 384 -4.47 16.17 5.05
CA LEU A 384 -3.42 17.17 4.92
C LEU A 384 -4.00 18.39 4.19
N ILE A 385 -4.31 19.43 4.95
CA ILE A 385 -4.96 20.65 4.46
C ILE A 385 -3.90 21.58 3.87
N LYS A 386 -4.11 22.03 2.63
CA LYS A 386 -3.21 22.99 1.98
C LYS A 386 -3.32 24.39 2.60
N PRO A 387 -2.30 25.25 2.47
CA PRO A 387 -2.34 26.64 2.91
C PRO A 387 -3.64 27.35 2.52
N ASN A 388 -4.14 28.20 3.42
CA ASN A 388 -5.39 28.97 3.28
C ASN A 388 -6.65 28.09 3.17
N ASN A 389 -6.64 26.91 3.79
CA ASN A 389 -7.76 25.96 3.81
C ASN A 389 -8.25 25.57 2.39
N LYS A 390 -7.35 25.60 1.40
CA LYS A 390 -7.69 25.44 -0.01
C LYS A 390 -7.95 23.97 -0.34
N ARG A 391 -9.18 23.66 -0.77
CA ARG A 391 -9.59 22.34 -1.27
C ARG A 391 -10.04 22.42 -2.73
N GLU A 392 -9.68 21.42 -3.50
CA GLU A 392 -9.95 21.33 -4.95
C GLU A 392 -10.67 20.02 -5.28
N ASP A 393 -11.26 19.95 -6.47
CA ASP A 393 -11.95 18.73 -6.93
C ASP A 393 -10.95 17.65 -7.39
N LYS A 394 -9.69 18.02 -7.61
CA LYS A 394 -8.59 17.16 -8.03
C LYS A 394 -7.40 17.40 -7.12
N GLU A 395 -6.82 16.31 -6.60
CA GLU A 395 -5.61 16.36 -5.78
C GLU A 395 -4.84 15.06 -6.03
N LYS A 396 -3.75 15.15 -6.79
CA LYS A 396 -2.95 14.03 -7.33
C LYS A 396 -1.57 14.52 -7.79
N ASN A 397 -0.68 13.58 -8.08
CA ASN A 397 0.63 13.81 -8.72
C ASN A 397 1.69 14.52 -7.85
N TRP A 398 1.55 14.49 -6.53
CA TRP A 398 2.61 14.86 -5.60
C TRP A 398 3.59 13.68 -5.37
N ALA A 399 4.75 13.97 -4.79
CA ALA A 399 5.78 13.00 -4.43
C ALA A 399 6.29 13.23 -3.00
N PRO A 400 6.07 12.30 -2.05
CA PRO A 400 6.48 12.50 -0.66
C PRO A 400 7.99 12.30 -0.49
N PHE A 401 8.57 12.95 0.52
CA PHE A 401 9.93 12.71 0.99
C PHE A 401 10.10 13.16 2.45
N ILE A 402 11.19 12.73 3.07
CA ILE A 402 11.56 13.06 4.45
C ILE A 402 12.84 13.88 4.49
N ASN A 403 12.88 14.89 5.36
CA ASN A 403 14.08 15.66 5.63
C ASN A 403 14.97 14.92 6.64
N TYR A 404 16.10 14.38 6.18
CA TYR A 404 16.95 13.52 7.00
C TYR A 404 17.77 14.33 8.00
N GLN A 405 18.25 15.51 7.62
CA GLN A 405 18.97 16.39 8.54
C GLN A 405 18.10 16.81 9.73
N GLN A 406 16.84 17.15 9.49
CA GLN A 406 15.88 17.46 10.55
C GLN A 406 15.66 16.26 11.47
N ARG A 407 15.50 15.05 10.90
CA ARG A 407 15.42 13.81 11.70
C ARG A 407 16.65 13.63 12.57
N MET A 408 17.85 13.87 12.05
CA MET A 408 19.08 13.74 12.83
C MET A 408 19.18 14.79 13.94
N LYS A 409 18.71 16.02 13.70
CA LYS A 409 18.68 17.09 14.72
C LYS A 409 17.65 16.82 15.83
N GLN A 410 16.49 16.23 15.50
CA GLN A 410 15.36 16.05 16.42
C GLN A 410 15.25 14.64 17.03
N GLY A 411 15.87 13.63 16.40
CA GLY A 411 15.72 12.21 16.74
C GLY A 411 14.50 11.52 16.11
N PHE A 412 13.58 12.26 15.51
CA PHE A 412 12.33 11.77 14.92
C PHE A 412 11.87 12.68 13.76
N ASP A 413 10.88 12.24 12.98
CA ASP A 413 10.26 13.07 11.95
C ASP A 413 9.08 13.85 12.52
N SER A 414 9.19 15.17 12.53
CA SER A 414 8.06 16.06 12.85
C SER A 414 7.21 16.40 11.64
N HIS A 415 7.77 16.30 10.42
CA HIS A 415 7.14 16.76 9.19
C HIS A 415 7.34 15.76 8.05
N ILE A 416 6.36 15.73 7.16
CA ILE A 416 6.46 15.11 5.84
C ILE A 416 6.42 16.20 4.77
N TYR A 417 7.22 16.02 3.73
CA TYR A 417 7.36 16.97 2.64
C TYR A 417 6.84 16.36 1.35
N PHE A 418 6.37 17.21 0.44
CA PHE A 418 5.91 16.80 -0.88
C PHE A 418 6.49 17.73 -1.94
N ILE A 419 7.07 17.16 -2.98
CA ILE A 419 7.13 17.87 -4.27
C ILE A 419 5.68 17.93 -4.76
N TYR A 420 5.05 19.08 -4.57
CA TYR A 420 3.69 19.33 -5.01
C TYR A 420 3.64 19.62 -6.51
N GLN A 421 4.69 20.29 -7.01
CA GLN A 421 4.86 20.65 -8.41
C GLN A 421 6.33 20.52 -8.80
N PHE A 422 6.64 19.82 -9.89
CA PHE A 422 8.02 19.63 -10.35
C PHE A 422 8.48 20.82 -11.21
N GLN A 423 7.74 21.13 -12.27
CA GLN A 423 7.96 22.33 -13.08
C GLN A 423 7.50 23.55 -12.30
N ASP A 424 8.33 24.60 -12.21
CA ASP A 424 8.10 25.71 -11.28
C ASP A 424 7.96 25.16 -9.84
N LEU A 425 9.07 24.62 -9.32
CA LEU A 425 9.11 23.79 -8.11
C LEU A 425 8.31 24.38 -6.94
N LYS A 426 7.41 23.57 -6.38
CA LYS A 426 6.69 23.86 -5.13
C LYS A 426 6.82 22.70 -4.16
N ILE A 427 7.20 23.01 -2.93
CA ILE A 427 7.35 22.04 -1.85
C ILE A 427 6.35 22.37 -0.74
N LEU A 428 5.48 21.40 -0.47
CA LEU A 428 4.52 21.45 0.62
C LEU A 428 5.12 20.73 1.83
N LYS A 429 5.02 21.34 3.01
CA LYS A 429 5.45 20.78 4.29
C LYS A 429 4.23 20.64 5.20
N CYS A 430 4.04 19.45 5.75
CA CYS A 430 2.90 19.13 6.60
C CYS A 430 3.37 18.52 7.93
N SER A 431 2.78 18.96 9.04
CA SER A 431 3.05 18.35 10.34
C SER A 431 2.51 16.92 10.41
N ILE A 432 3.34 16.03 10.96
CA ILE A 432 2.99 14.64 11.29
C ILE A 432 2.35 14.56 12.69
N LEU A 433 2.65 15.52 13.58
CA LEU A 433 2.41 15.39 15.02
C LEU A 433 1.06 15.94 15.46
N ASP A 434 0.68 17.08 14.90
CA ASP A 434 -0.49 17.88 15.29
C ASP A 434 -1.44 18.00 14.09
N ASP A 435 -2.55 18.71 14.26
CA ASP A 435 -3.56 18.94 13.22
C ASP A 435 -3.35 20.27 12.46
N GLU A 436 -2.13 20.83 12.47
CA GLU A 436 -1.85 22.07 11.75
C GLU A 436 -1.97 21.90 10.23
N ASP A 437 -2.42 22.99 9.59
CA ASP A 437 -2.43 23.13 8.14
C ASP A 437 -1.00 23.04 7.59
N CYS A 438 -0.86 22.48 6.40
CA CYS A 438 0.42 22.47 5.70
C CYS A 438 0.84 23.89 5.31
N VAL A 439 2.15 24.09 5.19
CA VAL A 439 2.77 25.34 4.74
C VAL A 439 3.58 25.12 3.46
N TRP A 440 3.74 26.17 2.67
CA TRP A 440 4.69 26.15 1.56
C TRP A 440 6.11 26.31 2.10
N GLU A 441 6.89 25.24 2.08
CA GLU A 441 8.32 25.27 2.42
C GLU A 441 9.12 26.01 1.34
N TYR A 442 8.74 25.82 0.08
CA TYR A 442 9.39 26.47 -1.05
C TYR A 442 8.40 26.69 -2.19
N GLN A 443 8.48 27.85 -2.82
CA GLN A 443 7.76 28.15 -4.06
C GLN A 443 8.67 28.94 -4.99
N PHE A 444 8.92 28.39 -6.18
CA PHE A 444 9.68 29.10 -7.19
C PHE A 444 8.91 30.31 -7.74
N ASN A 445 7.60 30.16 -7.94
CA ASN A 445 6.68 31.24 -8.33
C ASN A 445 5.22 30.86 -8.03
N ASP A 446 4.28 31.77 -8.32
CA ASP A 446 2.85 31.56 -8.07
C ASP A 446 2.12 30.70 -9.12
N LYS A 447 2.80 30.26 -10.18
CA LYS A 447 2.17 29.44 -11.24
C LYS A 447 1.69 28.12 -10.66
N ASN A 448 0.51 27.70 -11.08
CA ASN A 448 -0.12 26.47 -10.63
C ASN A 448 -0.36 25.54 -11.81
N GLY A 449 -0.18 24.25 -11.58
CA GLY A 449 -0.52 23.19 -12.50
C GLY A 449 0.45 22.04 -12.36
N ALA A 450 -0.05 20.80 -12.47
CA ALA A 450 0.81 19.64 -12.28
C ALA A 450 1.95 19.55 -13.31
N GLY A 451 1.91 20.32 -14.41
CA GLY A 451 2.90 20.22 -15.49
C GLY A 451 2.83 18.88 -16.23
N ARG A 452 3.80 18.67 -17.12
CA ARG A 452 3.97 17.40 -17.86
C ARG A 452 4.73 16.36 -17.04
N LEU A 453 5.75 16.80 -16.30
CA LEU A 453 6.51 16.01 -15.34
C LEU A 453 5.84 16.10 -13.97
N ARG A 454 5.34 14.98 -13.43
CA ARG A 454 4.51 14.98 -12.22
C ARG A 454 4.43 13.61 -11.54
N GLY A 455 4.10 13.58 -10.25
CA GLY A 455 3.88 12.34 -9.50
C GLY A 455 5.08 11.40 -9.51
N GLY A 456 4.84 10.09 -9.42
CA GLY A 456 5.88 9.07 -9.52
C GLY A 456 6.08 8.31 -8.21
N THR A 457 7.31 8.20 -7.73
CA THR A 457 7.65 7.61 -6.42
C THR A 457 7.71 8.68 -5.33
N GLU A 458 7.92 8.26 -4.09
CA GLU A 458 8.62 9.05 -3.07
C GLU A 458 10.09 9.30 -3.46
N LEU A 459 10.76 10.23 -2.76
CA LEU A 459 12.19 10.44 -2.95
C LEU A 459 13.00 9.93 -1.75
N VAL A 460 14.08 9.23 -2.03
CA VAL A 460 15.02 8.71 -1.03
C VAL A 460 16.12 9.73 -0.79
N ASN A 461 16.33 10.09 0.48
CA ASN A 461 17.44 10.95 0.88
C ASN A 461 18.77 10.17 0.82
N ILE A 462 19.70 10.63 0.00
CA ILE A 462 20.98 9.98 -0.24
C ILE A 462 21.94 10.16 0.95
N ASN A 463 21.87 11.29 1.66
CA ASN A 463 22.67 11.50 2.86
C ASN A 463 22.42 10.41 3.93
N ARG A 464 21.18 9.89 4.01
CA ARG A 464 20.86 8.73 4.85
C ARG A 464 21.69 7.50 4.44
N LEU A 465 21.67 7.14 3.15
CA LEU A 465 22.40 5.97 2.64
C LEU A 465 23.90 6.07 2.91
N LEU A 466 24.47 7.26 2.66
CA LEU A 466 25.88 7.54 2.92
C LEU A 466 26.20 7.48 4.42
N THR A 467 25.32 7.96 5.30
CA THR A 467 25.55 7.92 6.76
C THR A 467 25.53 6.49 7.31
N THR A 468 24.68 5.62 6.77
CA THR A 468 24.53 4.24 7.26
C THR A 468 25.53 3.23 6.70
N PHE A 469 26.42 3.64 5.78
CA PHE A 469 27.37 2.75 5.13
C PHE A 469 28.81 3.22 5.32
N ASP A 470 29.62 2.40 5.98
CA ASP A 470 31.03 2.71 6.26
C ASP A 470 31.97 2.20 5.14
N HIS A 471 32.56 3.15 4.40
CA HIS A 471 33.49 2.91 3.31
C HIS A 471 34.37 4.14 2.99
N PRO A 472 35.66 3.97 2.62
CA PRO A 472 36.55 5.09 2.29
C PRO A 472 36.01 6.02 1.18
N GLU A 473 35.43 5.46 0.13
CA GLU A 473 34.85 6.26 -0.96
C GLU A 473 33.61 7.06 -0.51
N VAL A 474 32.81 6.52 0.42
CA VAL A 474 31.71 7.28 1.04
C VAL A 474 32.26 8.45 1.82
N ASN A 475 33.35 8.27 2.57
CA ASN A 475 33.98 9.35 3.31
C ASN A 475 34.55 10.42 2.36
N ARG A 476 35.14 10.02 1.22
CA ARG A 476 35.55 10.95 0.16
C ARG A 476 34.36 11.78 -0.35
N VAL A 477 33.24 11.13 -0.70
CA VAL A 477 32.03 11.81 -1.19
C VAL A 477 31.47 12.75 -0.12
N LYS A 478 31.39 12.32 1.15
CA LYS A 478 30.94 13.17 2.27
C LYS A 478 31.82 14.41 2.45
N ASN A 479 33.14 14.27 2.30
CA ASN A 479 34.08 15.39 2.43
C ASN A 479 33.98 16.38 1.27
N LEU A 480 33.61 15.92 0.07
CA LEU A 480 33.38 16.78 -1.10
C LEU A 480 31.99 17.41 -1.10
N MET A 481 31.02 16.81 -0.40
CA MET A 481 29.66 17.31 -0.35
C MET A 481 29.61 18.66 0.39
N PRO A 482 28.97 19.70 -0.19
CA PRO A 482 28.85 20.99 0.47
C PRO A 482 28.13 20.88 1.82
N GLU A 483 28.54 21.74 2.76
CA GLU A 483 27.95 21.76 4.10
C GLU A 483 26.44 22.01 4.03
N ASN A 484 25.68 21.27 4.84
CA ASN A 484 24.22 21.30 4.89
C ASN A 484 23.49 20.93 3.59
N ARG A 485 24.17 20.42 2.55
CA ARG A 485 23.49 19.88 1.37
C ARG A 485 22.71 18.60 1.70
N GLU A 486 21.46 18.54 1.26
CA GLU A 486 20.69 17.30 1.17
C GLU A 486 20.35 16.97 -0.29
N ILE A 487 20.50 15.70 -0.64
CA ILE A 487 20.19 15.18 -1.98
C ILE A 487 19.09 14.14 -1.84
N TRP A 488 18.02 14.27 -2.61
CA TRP A 488 17.01 13.25 -2.76
C TRP A 488 16.89 12.80 -4.20
N ILE A 489 16.75 11.50 -4.42
CA ILE A 489 16.53 10.92 -5.74
C ILE A 489 15.20 10.18 -5.73
N GLY A 490 14.41 10.42 -6.78
CA GLY A 490 13.16 9.72 -7.02
C GLY A 490 12.93 9.50 -8.50
N VAL A 491 11.77 8.92 -8.83
CA VAL A 491 11.37 8.68 -10.21
C VAL A 491 9.99 9.28 -10.43
N ALA A 492 9.95 10.41 -11.13
CA ALA A 492 8.72 11.05 -11.58
C ALA A 492 8.10 10.32 -12.78
N ARG A 493 6.94 10.76 -13.25
CA ARG A 493 6.40 10.37 -14.57
C ARG A 493 6.16 11.58 -15.44
N ALA A 494 6.63 11.57 -16.67
CA ALA A 494 6.13 12.50 -17.67
C ALA A 494 4.86 11.93 -18.34
N ALA A 495 3.83 12.76 -18.41
CA ALA A 495 2.53 12.44 -18.97
C ALA A 495 2.35 13.17 -20.30
N LEU A 496 2.53 12.45 -21.41
CA LEU A 496 2.40 13.02 -22.74
C LEU A 496 1.13 12.53 -23.41
N GLU A 497 0.41 13.44 -24.05
CA GLU A 497 -0.87 13.16 -24.72
C GLU A 497 -0.70 13.27 -26.22
N LYS A 498 -1.24 12.30 -26.97
CA LYS A 498 -1.22 12.24 -28.45
C LYS A 498 0.16 12.51 -29.08
N CYS A 499 1.24 12.04 -28.44
CA CYS A 499 2.61 12.34 -28.87
C CYS A 499 3.19 11.37 -29.92
N GLY A 500 2.53 10.24 -30.19
CA GLY A 500 3.00 9.27 -31.19
C GLY A 500 2.35 7.89 -31.09
N CYS A 501 2.30 7.30 -29.90
CA CYS A 501 1.71 5.98 -29.63
C CYS A 501 0.66 6.08 -28.53
N GLY A 502 -0.59 5.70 -28.84
CA GLY A 502 -1.72 5.82 -27.92
C GLY A 502 -2.25 7.24 -27.75
N ASP A 503 -3.35 7.37 -27.00
CA ASP A 503 -3.90 8.67 -26.57
C ASP A 503 -3.06 9.30 -25.47
N LYS A 504 -2.44 8.47 -24.61
CA LYS A 504 -1.52 8.88 -23.54
C LYS A 504 -0.33 7.94 -23.46
N MET A 505 0.88 8.49 -23.37
CA MET A 505 2.11 7.74 -23.10
C MET A 505 2.76 8.23 -21.82
N TYR A 506 2.90 7.34 -20.83
CA TYR A 506 3.60 7.59 -19.57
C TYR A 506 4.84 6.72 -19.50
N ARG A 507 5.96 7.33 -19.10
CA ARG A 507 7.19 6.64 -18.75
C ARG A 507 7.79 7.25 -17.48
N PRO A 508 8.65 6.49 -16.78
CA PRO A 508 9.43 7.03 -15.68
C PRO A 508 10.43 8.10 -16.15
N ASN A 509 10.73 9.05 -15.26
CA ASN A 509 11.78 10.04 -15.38
C ASN A 509 12.53 10.11 -14.05
N ILE A 510 13.83 9.86 -14.03
CA ILE A 510 14.66 10.00 -12.83
C ILE A 510 14.82 11.50 -12.54
N VAL A 511 14.64 11.86 -11.28
CA VAL A 511 14.69 13.24 -10.79
C VAL A 511 15.59 13.32 -9.56
N VAL A 512 16.40 14.37 -9.49
CA VAL A 512 17.25 14.68 -8.33
C VAL A 512 16.85 16.03 -7.78
N LEU A 513 16.41 16.04 -6.52
CA LEU A 513 16.15 17.24 -5.73
C LEU A 513 17.37 17.52 -4.86
N ILE A 514 17.84 18.76 -4.86
CA ILE A 514 18.86 19.24 -3.93
C ILE A 514 18.25 20.34 -3.07
N LYS A 515 18.58 20.31 -1.78
CA LYS A 515 18.44 21.42 -0.85
C LYS A 515 19.83 21.86 -0.42
N ASP A 516 20.16 23.13 -0.66
CA ASP A 516 21.33 23.79 -0.10
C ASP A 516 20.90 24.75 1.00
N GLY A 517 21.66 24.78 2.10
CA GLY A 517 21.30 25.58 3.28
C GLY A 517 19.88 25.28 3.80
N ASP A 518 19.22 26.29 4.34
CA ASP A 518 17.92 26.11 4.98
C ASP A 518 16.73 26.17 4.01
N ASN A 519 16.81 26.93 2.90
CA ASN A 519 15.64 27.25 2.07
C ASN A 519 15.86 27.17 0.55
N GLU A 520 17.02 26.69 0.06
CA GLU A 520 17.31 26.70 -1.37
C GLU A 520 17.08 25.34 -2.01
N TYR A 521 15.90 25.14 -2.60
CA TYR A 521 15.56 23.90 -3.30
C TYR A 521 15.68 24.04 -4.82
N ARG A 522 16.16 22.98 -5.48
CA ARG A 522 16.14 22.88 -6.95
C ARG A 522 16.04 21.43 -7.42
N LEU A 523 15.39 21.23 -8.57
CA LEU A 523 15.54 20.00 -9.33
C LEU A 523 16.84 20.09 -10.13
N SER A 524 17.90 19.45 -9.63
CA SER A 524 19.23 19.56 -10.21
C SER A 524 19.36 18.73 -11.48
N HIS A 525 18.78 17.53 -11.50
CA HIS A 525 18.86 16.62 -12.64
C HIS A 525 17.50 16.02 -12.97
N VAL A 526 17.19 15.93 -14.27
CA VAL A 526 15.96 15.33 -14.78
C VAL A 526 16.28 14.50 -16.01
N SER A 527 15.94 13.21 -16.01
CA SER A 527 16.04 12.37 -17.20
C SER A 527 14.87 12.63 -18.16
N PRO A 528 15.02 12.39 -19.47
CA PRO A 528 13.87 12.15 -20.33
C PRO A 528 13.21 10.81 -19.97
N PHE A 529 12.22 10.38 -20.75
CA PHE A 529 11.65 9.04 -20.65
C PHE A 529 12.76 7.98 -20.57
N VAL A 530 12.76 7.20 -19.48
CA VAL A 530 13.62 6.03 -19.34
C VAL A 530 12.81 4.77 -19.59
N GLU A 531 13.28 3.91 -20.49
CA GLU A 531 12.62 2.64 -20.79
C GLU A 531 12.97 1.56 -19.76
N LEU A 532 14.20 1.61 -19.23
CA LEU A 532 14.72 0.65 -18.25
C LEU A 532 14.61 -0.82 -18.72
N GLY A 533 14.55 -1.05 -20.03
CA GLY A 533 14.33 -2.39 -20.61
C GLY A 533 12.98 -3.02 -20.26
N ILE A 534 12.00 -2.25 -19.78
CA ILE A 534 10.71 -2.76 -19.32
C ILE A 534 9.80 -3.06 -20.52
N PRO A 535 9.33 -4.31 -20.70
CA PRO A 535 8.36 -4.63 -21.74
C PRO A 535 6.99 -4.02 -21.43
N ILE A 536 6.46 -3.26 -22.39
CA ILE A 536 5.13 -2.65 -22.31
C ILE A 536 4.01 -3.68 -22.46
N LEU A 537 2.87 -3.45 -21.80
CA LEU A 537 1.64 -4.21 -21.99
C LEU A 537 0.60 -3.39 -22.76
N PRO A 538 -0.21 -4.01 -23.63
CA PRO A 538 -1.30 -3.30 -24.29
C PRO A 538 -2.39 -2.93 -23.28
N TRP A 539 -3.09 -1.82 -23.55
CA TRP A 539 -4.19 -1.37 -22.70
C TRP A 539 -5.35 -2.38 -22.65
N TRP A 540 -5.66 -2.97 -23.81
CA TRP A 540 -6.59 -4.09 -23.96
C TRP A 540 -5.84 -5.29 -24.52
N SER A 541 -6.10 -6.48 -23.98
CA SER A 541 -5.38 -7.70 -24.35
C SER A 541 -5.55 -8.11 -25.82
N ASP A 542 -6.63 -7.70 -26.48
CA ASP A 542 -6.93 -8.01 -27.88
C ASP A 542 -6.49 -6.93 -28.88
N LYS A 543 -5.86 -5.84 -28.41
CA LYS A 543 -5.44 -4.70 -29.24
C LYS A 543 -3.93 -4.50 -29.24
N GLY A 544 -3.46 -3.69 -30.20
CA GLY A 544 -2.06 -3.28 -30.25
C GLY A 544 -1.69 -2.33 -29.12
N ILE A 545 -0.39 -2.25 -28.81
CA ILE A 545 0.15 -1.44 -27.71
C ILE A 545 -0.05 0.08 -27.85
N CYS A 546 -0.38 0.54 -29.06
CA CYS A 546 -0.67 1.95 -29.37
C CYS A 546 -2.15 2.22 -29.65
N ASP A 547 -3.02 1.20 -29.56
CA ASP A 547 -4.45 1.36 -29.84
C ASP A 547 -5.21 1.96 -28.63
N GLY A 548 -4.58 2.01 -27.45
CA GLY A 548 -5.08 2.67 -26.23
C GLY A 548 -3.95 3.36 -25.45
N LYS A 549 -4.09 3.49 -24.13
CA LYS A 549 -3.06 4.13 -23.29
C LYS A 549 -1.79 3.27 -23.21
N ASN A 550 -0.63 3.90 -23.26
CA ASN A 550 0.66 3.24 -23.23
C ASN A 550 1.45 3.65 -21.96
N LEU A 551 1.28 2.88 -20.88
CA LEU A 551 1.65 3.34 -19.53
C LEU A 551 2.68 2.43 -18.87
N ILE A 552 3.81 3.03 -18.45
CA ILE A 552 4.69 2.52 -17.40
C ILE A 552 4.74 3.60 -16.33
N ILE A 553 4.26 3.27 -15.13
CA ILE A 553 4.11 4.22 -14.04
C ILE A 553 5.01 3.77 -12.89
N PRO A 554 6.00 4.57 -12.47
CA PRO A 554 6.71 4.33 -11.23
C PRO A 554 5.80 4.67 -10.05
N ASN A 555 5.71 3.77 -9.07
CA ASN A 555 4.78 3.88 -7.94
C ASN A 555 5.49 4.09 -6.61
N GLY A 556 6.64 3.45 -6.38
CA GLY A 556 7.43 3.62 -5.16
C GLY A 556 8.84 3.01 -5.24
N ILE A 557 9.72 3.45 -4.35
CA ILE A 557 11.07 2.92 -4.14
C ILE A 557 11.02 1.93 -2.97
N SER A 558 11.01 0.64 -3.31
CA SER A 558 10.80 -0.43 -2.33
C SER A 558 11.97 -0.64 -1.38
N SER A 559 13.20 -0.41 -1.87
CA SER A 559 14.44 -0.47 -1.11
C SER A 559 15.58 0.15 -1.90
N TRP A 560 16.58 0.71 -1.22
CA TRP A 560 17.83 1.15 -1.83
C TRP A 560 18.97 0.91 -0.85
N HIS A 561 19.94 0.08 -1.23
CA HIS A 561 21.03 -0.34 -0.37
C HIS A 561 22.39 -0.13 -1.04
N LEU A 562 23.38 0.24 -0.22
CA LEU A 562 24.79 0.21 -0.58
C LEU A 562 25.40 -1.10 -0.12
N ASN A 563 26.23 -1.69 -0.98
CA ASN A 563 26.90 -2.95 -0.76
C ASN A 563 28.38 -2.85 -1.18
N LYS A 564 29.22 -3.69 -0.56
CA LYS A 564 30.61 -3.91 -0.99
C LYS A 564 30.64 -5.10 -1.94
N ASN A 565 31.27 -4.93 -3.09
CA ASN A 565 31.61 -6.05 -3.97
C ASN A 565 32.81 -6.84 -3.41
N GLU A 566 33.13 -7.98 -4.02
CA GLU A 566 34.28 -8.81 -3.63
C GLU A 566 35.62 -8.08 -3.74
N ASP A 567 35.73 -7.15 -4.69
CA ASP A 567 36.90 -6.27 -4.88
C ASP A 567 36.90 -5.03 -3.96
N ASN A 568 35.97 -4.98 -2.99
CA ASN A 568 35.72 -3.86 -2.10
C ASN A 568 35.27 -2.56 -2.82
N SER A 569 34.87 -2.62 -4.10
CA SER A 569 34.21 -1.48 -4.75
C SER A 569 32.79 -1.28 -4.23
N ILE A 570 32.31 -0.03 -4.24
CA ILE A 570 30.92 0.29 -3.89
C ILE A 570 29.98 -0.14 -5.02
N GLN A 571 28.86 -0.72 -4.63
CA GLN A 571 27.72 -0.96 -5.49
C GLN A 571 26.43 -0.52 -4.79
N ASP A 572 25.45 -0.08 -5.57
CA ASP A 572 24.10 0.22 -5.07
C ASP A 572 23.03 -0.59 -5.79
N TYR A 573 22.01 -0.99 -5.02
CA TYR A 573 20.87 -1.77 -5.49
C TYR A 573 19.58 -1.07 -5.11
N LEU A 574 18.84 -0.59 -6.11
CA LEU A 574 17.55 0.07 -5.99
C LEU A 574 16.44 -0.87 -6.49
N THR A 575 15.44 -1.14 -5.67
CA THR A 575 14.23 -1.84 -6.12
C THR A 575 13.10 -0.84 -6.32
N LEU A 576 12.57 -0.79 -7.53
CA LEU A 576 11.48 0.11 -7.92
C LEU A 576 10.21 -0.71 -8.15
N SER A 577 9.08 -0.25 -7.61
CA SER A 577 7.77 -0.79 -7.96
C SER A 577 7.12 0.03 -9.08
N ILE A 578 6.57 -0.67 -10.07
CA ILE A 578 5.96 -0.09 -11.27
C ILE A 578 4.60 -0.72 -11.57
N SER A 579 3.76 0.02 -12.29
CA SER A 579 2.54 -0.49 -12.91
C SER A 579 2.67 -0.40 -14.43
N ARG A 580 2.26 -1.45 -15.13
CA ARG A 580 2.11 -1.46 -16.59
C ARG A 580 0.63 -1.52 -16.94
N ALA A 581 0.20 -0.69 -17.91
CA ALA A 581 -1.18 -0.64 -18.40
C ALA A 581 -2.27 -0.55 -17.30
N ASP A 582 -1.94 0.10 -16.16
CA ASP A 582 -2.81 0.16 -14.97
C ASP A 582 -3.38 -1.22 -14.59
N ALA A 583 -2.53 -2.25 -14.59
CA ALA A 583 -2.97 -3.63 -14.39
C ALA A 583 -2.01 -4.49 -13.56
N THR A 584 -0.81 -4.00 -13.30
CA THR A 584 0.22 -4.81 -12.64
C THR A 584 0.75 -4.13 -11.38
N VAL A 585 1.24 -4.97 -10.49
CA VAL A 585 2.18 -4.61 -9.43
C VAL A 585 3.47 -5.35 -9.75
N ASP A 586 4.42 -4.68 -10.39
CA ASP A 586 5.71 -5.29 -10.74
C ASP A 586 6.86 -4.65 -9.97
N LEU A 587 7.90 -5.43 -9.70
CA LEU A 587 9.19 -4.96 -9.20
C LEU A 587 10.24 -5.03 -10.30
N ILE A 588 11.11 -4.04 -10.36
CA ILE A 588 12.38 -4.09 -11.10
C ILE A 588 13.52 -3.75 -10.15
N HIS A 589 14.70 -4.28 -10.44
CA HIS A 589 15.92 -4.03 -9.69
C HIS A 589 16.90 -3.28 -10.58
N ILE A 590 17.38 -2.15 -10.10
CA ILE A 590 18.37 -1.30 -10.74
C ILE A 590 19.65 -1.41 -9.93
N LYS A 591 20.76 -1.66 -10.61
CA LYS A 591 22.10 -1.77 -10.04
C LYS A 591 22.97 -0.65 -10.62
N GLY A 592 23.70 0.05 -9.76
CA GLY A 592 24.69 1.06 -10.15
C GLY A 592 24.15 2.46 -10.40
N LEU A 593 22.92 2.81 -10.02
CA LEU A 593 22.38 4.16 -10.26
C LEU A 593 23.15 5.21 -9.44
N LEU A 594 23.27 4.99 -8.13
CA LEU A 594 24.00 5.91 -7.25
C LEU A 594 25.50 5.86 -7.51
N LYS A 595 26.03 4.65 -7.80
CA LYS A 595 27.42 4.42 -8.20
C LYS A 595 27.82 5.35 -9.35
N SER A 596 27.05 5.31 -10.44
CA SER A 596 27.30 6.11 -11.63
C SER A 596 27.14 7.61 -11.40
N LEU A 597 26.18 8.03 -10.56
CA LEU A 597 25.91 9.45 -10.31
C LEU A 597 26.91 10.14 -9.35
N LEU A 598 27.44 9.42 -8.37
CA LEU A 598 28.23 10.01 -7.28
C LEU A 598 29.66 9.47 -7.13
N PHE A 599 29.88 8.19 -7.44
CA PHE A 599 31.15 7.53 -7.12
C PHE A 599 32.08 7.44 -8.33
N GLU A 600 31.54 7.16 -9.52
CA GLU A 600 32.30 7.03 -10.76
C GLU A 600 32.52 8.35 -11.51
N ASP A 601 31.65 9.34 -11.30
CA ASP A 601 31.78 10.66 -11.92
C ASP A 601 32.72 11.57 -11.10
N PRO A 602 33.97 11.81 -11.53
CA PRO A 602 34.92 12.64 -10.79
C PRO A 602 34.51 14.12 -10.77
N ASN A 603 33.66 14.54 -11.72
CA ASN A 603 33.15 15.90 -11.85
C ASN A 603 31.63 15.92 -11.59
N SER A 604 31.16 15.08 -10.66
CA SER A 604 29.74 15.01 -10.35
C SER A 604 29.22 16.38 -9.93
N LYS A 605 28.34 16.94 -10.76
CA LYS A 605 27.65 18.22 -10.51
C LYS A 605 26.82 18.20 -9.21
N LEU A 606 26.57 17.02 -8.66
CA LEU A 606 25.92 16.84 -7.36
C LEU A 606 26.81 17.25 -6.17
N LEU A 607 28.13 17.28 -6.35
CA LEU A 607 29.11 17.61 -5.31
C LEU A 607 29.70 19.02 -5.44
N GLU A 608 29.42 19.73 -6.54
CA GLU A 608 30.01 21.05 -6.79
C GLU A 608 29.44 22.15 -5.87
N VAL A 609 30.35 23.06 -5.47
CA VAL A 609 30.10 24.23 -4.62
C VAL A 609 29.89 25.44 -5.53
N ASN A 610 28.62 25.79 -5.76
CA ASN A 610 28.11 26.99 -6.43
C ASN A 610 27.93 26.99 -7.96
N ASP A 611 26.89 27.75 -8.34
CA ASP A 611 26.40 28.09 -9.67
C ASP A 611 25.57 27.02 -10.40
N TYR A 612 24.49 26.54 -9.77
CA TYR A 612 23.40 25.84 -10.49
C TYR A 612 22.08 26.59 -10.30
N GLY A 613 21.59 27.12 -11.39
CA GLY A 613 20.40 27.96 -11.49
C GLY A 613 19.11 27.20 -11.26
N PHE A 614 18.25 27.92 -10.56
CA PHE A 614 16.88 27.59 -10.19
C PHE A 614 15.93 27.73 -11.40
N ASN A 615 16.33 27.31 -12.61
CA ASN A 615 15.49 27.42 -13.80
C ASN A 615 14.95 26.05 -14.24
N ASN A 616 13.90 26.07 -15.07
CA ASN A 616 13.24 24.84 -15.55
C ASN A 616 13.91 24.25 -16.81
N LYS A 617 15.11 24.68 -17.21
CA LYS A 617 15.66 24.33 -18.53
C LYS A 617 15.94 22.83 -18.69
N ASN A 618 16.44 22.19 -17.64
CA ASN A 618 16.62 20.74 -17.60
C ASN A 618 15.29 19.99 -17.77
N ILE A 619 14.20 20.46 -17.14
CA ILE A 619 12.85 19.91 -17.29
C ILE A 619 12.37 20.08 -18.74
N GLU A 620 12.56 21.26 -19.33
CA GLU A 620 12.22 21.51 -20.74
C GLU A 620 12.95 20.56 -21.69
N CYS A 621 14.26 20.39 -21.50
CA CYS A 621 15.09 19.48 -22.30
C CYS A 621 14.64 18.02 -22.15
N ALA A 622 14.40 17.58 -20.91
CA ALA A 622 13.89 16.25 -20.61
C ALA A 622 12.53 15.98 -21.28
N VAL A 623 11.60 16.93 -21.17
CA VAL A 623 10.26 16.81 -21.77
C VAL A 623 10.34 16.81 -23.30
N LYS A 624 11.14 17.70 -23.91
CA LYS A 624 11.34 17.76 -25.37
C LYS A 624 11.95 16.46 -25.90
N SER A 625 12.96 15.92 -25.22
CA SER A 625 13.55 14.63 -25.59
C SER A 625 12.55 13.47 -25.43
N SER A 626 11.70 13.51 -24.40
CA SER A 626 10.61 12.53 -24.21
C SER A 626 9.56 12.58 -25.34
N GLU A 627 9.26 13.76 -25.89
CA GLU A 627 8.40 13.88 -27.08
C GLU A 627 9.01 13.25 -28.31
N VAL A 628 10.30 13.48 -28.55
CA VAL A 628 11.03 12.89 -29.67
C VAL A 628 11.02 11.37 -29.56
N PHE A 629 11.27 10.83 -28.36
CA PHE A 629 11.13 9.41 -28.09
C PHE A 629 9.73 8.90 -28.45
N CYS A 630 8.67 9.55 -27.94
CA CYS A 630 7.30 9.09 -28.15
C CYS A 630 6.90 9.03 -29.63
N LYS A 631 7.33 10.02 -30.43
CA LYS A 631 7.11 10.05 -31.88
C LYS A 631 7.78 8.86 -32.56
N LYS A 632 9.08 8.66 -32.32
CA LYS A 632 9.86 7.55 -32.89
C LYS A 632 9.26 6.19 -32.51
N TYR A 633 8.92 6.00 -31.24
CA TYR A 633 8.30 4.79 -30.74
C TYR A 633 6.98 4.46 -31.47
N GLY A 634 6.15 5.47 -31.72
CA GLY A 634 4.90 5.30 -32.47
C GLY A 634 5.12 4.97 -33.94
N GLU A 635 6.12 5.57 -34.59
CA GLU A 635 6.46 5.31 -35.99
C GLU A 635 6.97 3.89 -36.21
N GLU A 636 7.87 3.41 -35.35
CA GLU A 636 8.42 2.04 -35.40
C GLU A 636 7.30 0.98 -35.28
N HIS A 637 6.36 1.17 -34.36
CA HIS A 637 5.26 0.23 -34.16
C HIS A 637 4.22 0.26 -35.30
N LYS A 638 4.04 1.41 -35.96
CA LYS A 638 3.21 1.49 -37.18
C LYS A 638 3.84 0.67 -38.31
N LYS A 639 5.15 0.86 -38.57
CA LYS A 639 5.89 0.09 -39.59
C LYS A 639 5.81 -1.41 -39.33
N ASN A 640 6.07 -1.85 -38.10
CA ASN A 640 5.98 -3.27 -37.73
C ASN A 640 4.56 -3.85 -37.96
N LYS A 641 3.50 -3.08 -37.69
CA LYS A 641 2.11 -3.49 -37.94
C LYS A 641 1.82 -3.63 -39.44
N GLU A 642 2.38 -2.79 -40.28
CA GLU A 642 2.24 -2.83 -41.74
C GLU A 642 3.03 -4.00 -42.35
N GLU A 643 4.28 -4.23 -41.92
CA GLU A 643 5.11 -5.35 -42.36
C GLU A 643 4.51 -6.71 -41.97
N ASN A 644 3.99 -6.84 -40.75
CA ASN A 644 3.32 -8.07 -40.32
C ASN A 644 2.02 -8.33 -41.10
N LYS A 645 1.28 -7.29 -41.47
CA LYS A 645 0.11 -7.41 -42.38
C LYS A 645 0.52 -7.81 -43.79
N ALA A 646 1.64 -7.32 -44.30
CA ALA A 646 2.17 -7.69 -45.61
C ALA A 646 2.64 -9.15 -45.64
N LYS A 647 3.35 -9.61 -44.59
CA LYS A 647 3.79 -11.01 -44.45
C LYS A 647 2.64 -11.99 -44.23
N GLY A 648 1.61 -11.62 -43.47
CA GLY A 648 0.42 -12.45 -43.26
C GLY A 648 -0.45 -12.66 -44.50
N LYS A 649 -0.39 -11.74 -45.48
CA LYS A 649 -1.02 -11.93 -46.81
C LYS A 649 -0.20 -12.82 -47.76
N GLY A 650 1.06 -13.13 -47.42
CA GLY A 650 1.96 -13.94 -48.24
C GLY A 650 1.97 -15.44 -47.95
N SER A 651 1.30 -15.91 -46.88
CA SER A 651 1.23 -17.34 -46.53
C SER A 651 -0.15 -17.97 -46.78
N SER A 652 -0.98 -17.32 -47.59
CA SER A 652 -2.31 -17.81 -48.00
C SER A 652 -2.44 -17.83 -49.53
N ASN A 653 -1.39 -18.32 -50.21
CA ASN A 653 -1.45 -18.76 -51.60
C ASN A 653 -1.07 -20.23 -51.70
#